data_AF-A0A925JTG8-F1
#
_entry.id   AF-A0A925JTG8-F1
#
_cell.length_a   1.000
_cell.length_b   1.000
_cell.length_c   1.000
_cell.angle_alpha   90.00
_cell.angle_beta   90.00
_cell.angle_gamma   90.00
#
_symmetry.space_group_name_H-M   'P 1'
#
loop_
_entity.id
_entity.type
_entity.pdbx_description
1 polymer ?
#
loop_
_entity_poly.entity_id
_entity_poly.type
_entity_poly.pdbx_seq_one_letter_code
_entity_poly.pdbx_strand_id
1 'polypeptide(L)'
;MSERIYKLQPDRTLSLRGFDDLGASAALHSAKPDSFVVSGMFRDPADFAVLILHDADNFYEHPRIKHLPDFVFDGLTLSFDLAYSGIMPLDSPKFPTIDWPYLSAIRADGTSANIRLSDYATVASGAPVKAACKLTVVGDAIQGYDRLTLWYGNLAFDYIAPLTPVTPADVAQALAASINATNWTVGGSLIPLTASASGADLTITAATPGEDGNMLSILVTWKNERLRTSETSAALTGGTSTGSWHLTLDFAALNLKQVRLMWMTFAPKLANSAAYADTEWEASFTNWTLSGPETLRRLSVAGPGTVRVEDADAWCTYTGSWELEQGFFSEGYARKALAAGSKVRIKYASTSVHDLYIGTSLFSTAGSLTATVDGIATTPVDCRLSVDAPVNTRRKLKAAVPAGEHIVELTAFSGFRFDFLEAAVAGDLPAPLPADPRVSPALDYSTDHTYKLPPARIHWIFDQLGFAGPMNEYIGVFWWNQRKRENALIGQVQITFAGTFADGETIFLRFGTGPSTLMFGKSVFPADTPETIAKHFALFLNGSSVGVWAAVSGTTLTITSRSPRPAYRIPFSTQVASAAGTVTMTGALDTGDAGAWVIDVEQTPALNRGARDWHADMFRECKRRNRQIVVAESMELVNPPEGFGAVYPDNKIVETDIGFGSLKSTHCNFGPAMRNYQIAALTHIASLMSAAGLVPEIQLGEFLWWFFTNRTAQNPNGGMAFYDTDTKTAAQAALGRQLTTFRSPDDDPSVNGGADMRFLRSRLHAHVTAIMSAVRSAHPGTQFELLFPYDVNYPTPTGVHQLGGRLNSTVNLPTEWHNKASSGFDRIKTEALDFGAWCRDLNLSSETIELPRKLGWERENIRHLVPIFQPGYAWDKQVAMALAECPIVNLWAWDHICLFGLTISPKTQGRSTLMAA
;
A
#
# COMPACT_ATOMS: atom_id res chain seq x y z
N MET A 1 9.48 15.34 -32.44
CA MET A 1 8.75 14.05 -32.63
C MET A 1 7.83 13.89 -31.44
N SER A 2 6.62 13.35 -31.64
CA SER A 2 5.71 12.99 -30.55
C SER A 2 6.36 11.95 -29.63
N GLU A 3 6.16 12.07 -28.32
CA GLU A 3 6.66 11.09 -27.34
C GLU A 3 5.94 9.75 -27.52
N ARG A 4 6.66 8.65 -27.28
CA ARG A 4 6.11 7.29 -27.25
C ARG A 4 6.23 6.73 -25.85
N ILE A 5 5.23 5.96 -25.45
CA ILE A 5 5.22 5.17 -24.22
C ILE A 5 5.36 3.68 -24.58
N TYR A 6 6.05 2.93 -23.73
CA TYR A 6 6.29 1.50 -23.94
C TYR A 6 5.67 0.67 -22.82
N LYS A 7 5.24 -0.55 -23.15
CA LYS A 7 4.85 -1.58 -22.18
C LYS A 7 5.97 -1.79 -21.18
N LEU A 8 5.59 -1.99 -19.92
CA LEU A 8 6.51 -2.26 -18.81
C LEU A 8 7.55 -1.15 -18.58
N GLN A 9 7.36 0.06 -19.12
CA GLN A 9 8.27 1.18 -18.87
C GLN A 9 8.08 1.71 -17.44
N PRO A 10 9.10 1.67 -16.55
CA PRO A 10 8.91 1.95 -15.13
C PRO A 10 8.41 3.35 -14.80
N ASP A 11 8.91 4.38 -15.48
CA ASP A 11 8.54 5.78 -15.26
C ASP A 11 7.26 6.21 -16.01
N ARG A 12 6.52 5.27 -16.61
CA ARG A 12 5.29 5.54 -17.38
C ARG A 12 4.13 4.61 -17.11
N THR A 13 4.37 3.34 -16.79
CA THR A 13 3.31 2.30 -16.77
C THR A 13 3.25 1.47 -15.50
N LEU A 14 4.37 1.34 -14.77
CA LEU A 14 4.42 0.59 -13.52
C LEU A 14 3.70 1.36 -12.40
N SER A 15 3.12 0.60 -11.48
CA SER A 15 2.44 1.12 -10.29
C SER A 15 2.45 0.07 -9.18
N LEU A 16 2.20 0.47 -7.94
CA LEU A 16 1.80 -0.47 -6.91
C LEU A 16 0.32 -0.82 -7.07
N ARG A 17 -0.07 -2.03 -6.69
CA ARG A 17 -1.48 -2.31 -6.37
C ARG A 17 -1.82 -1.83 -4.96
N GLY A 18 -0.82 -1.84 -4.09
CA GLY A 18 -0.90 -1.52 -2.67
C GLY A 18 -0.08 -2.50 -1.84
N PHE A 19 -0.30 -2.45 -0.54
CA PHE A 19 0.22 -3.34 0.48
C PHE A 19 -0.93 -3.76 1.41
N ASP A 20 -0.70 -4.75 2.25
CA ASP A 20 -1.76 -5.51 2.92
C ASP A 20 -2.61 -4.68 3.90
N ASP A 21 -2.00 -3.85 4.77
CA ASP A 21 -2.67 -3.13 5.86
C ASP A 21 -1.76 -2.04 6.47
N LEU A 22 -2.23 -1.34 7.50
CA LEU A 22 -1.54 -0.24 8.20
C LEU A 22 -0.16 -0.64 8.78
N GLY A 23 0.08 -1.93 9.06
CA GLY A 23 1.37 -2.41 9.57
C GLY A 23 2.52 -2.33 8.57
N ALA A 24 2.19 -2.41 7.27
CA ALA A 24 3.15 -2.39 6.18
C ALA A 24 3.16 -1.03 5.47
N SER A 25 4.23 -0.78 4.73
CA SER A 25 4.24 0.27 3.73
C SER A 25 5.11 -0.12 2.55
N ALA A 26 4.82 0.45 1.38
CA ALA A 26 5.64 0.29 0.19
C ALA A 26 5.60 1.53 -0.69
N ALA A 27 6.69 1.78 -1.42
CA ALA A 27 6.78 2.82 -2.44
C ALA A 27 7.49 2.28 -3.69
N LEU A 28 6.98 2.64 -4.86
CA LEU A 28 7.69 2.55 -6.12
C LEU A 28 8.32 3.92 -6.40
N HIS A 29 9.64 3.99 -6.51
CA HIS A 29 10.36 5.25 -6.61
C HIS A 29 11.66 5.12 -7.42
N SER A 30 12.34 6.26 -7.64
CA SER A 30 13.57 6.36 -8.42
C SER A 30 13.41 5.78 -9.84
N ALA A 31 12.19 5.85 -10.39
CA ALA A 31 11.85 5.21 -11.64
C ALA A 31 12.44 5.98 -12.84
N LYS A 32 13.07 5.22 -13.73
CA LYS A 32 13.65 5.63 -15.01
C LYS A 32 13.16 4.67 -16.10
N PRO A 33 13.43 4.94 -17.39
CA PRO A 33 13.04 4.01 -18.45
C PRO A 33 13.63 2.59 -18.30
N ASP A 34 14.77 2.44 -17.64
CA ASP A 34 15.58 1.21 -17.56
C ASP A 34 15.86 0.71 -16.13
N SER A 35 15.29 1.36 -15.11
CA SER A 35 15.52 1.00 -13.70
C SER A 35 14.48 1.60 -12.77
N PHE A 36 14.28 0.99 -11.60
CA PHE A 36 13.43 1.49 -10.53
C PHE A 36 13.73 0.76 -9.22
N VAL A 37 13.18 1.27 -8.12
CA VAL A 37 13.29 0.65 -6.79
C VAL A 37 11.89 0.51 -6.18
N VAL A 38 11.66 -0.60 -5.51
CA VAL A 38 10.52 -0.78 -4.60
C VAL A 38 11.06 -0.98 -3.19
N SER A 39 10.58 -0.20 -2.23
CA SER A 39 11.04 -0.28 -0.84
C SER A 39 9.88 -0.13 0.12
N GLY A 40 10.08 -0.52 1.38
CA GLY A 40 9.01 -0.48 2.35
C GLY A 40 9.39 -0.93 3.75
N MET A 41 8.36 -1.16 4.56
CA MET A 41 8.46 -1.71 5.91
C MET A 41 7.47 -2.85 6.04
N PHE A 42 7.91 -3.94 6.68
CA PHE A 42 7.05 -5.04 7.11
C PHE A 42 7.16 -5.21 8.62
N ARG A 43 6.04 -5.51 9.29
CA ARG A 43 5.91 -5.68 10.75
C ARG A 43 5.22 -6.98 11.14
N ASP A 44 4.62 -7.68 10.19
CA ASP A 44 4.05 -9.00 10.38
C ASP A 44 4.50 -9.94 9.26
N PRO A 45 4.75 -11.24 9.54
CA PRO A 45 5.05 -12.23 8.50
C PRO A 45 3.95 -12.42 7.45
N ALA A 46 2.73 -11.97 7.72
CA ALA A 46 1.61 -11.98 6.79
C ALA A 46 1.51 -10.71 5.93
N ASP A 47 2.36 -9.71 6.16
CA ASP A 47 2.38 -8.49 5.36
C ASP A 47 2.82 -8.81 3.92
N PHE A 48 2.44 -7.97 2.96
CA PHE A 48 2.92 -8.08 1.59
C PHE A 48 2.78 -6.75 0.84
N ALA A 49 3.55 -6.59 -0.25
CA ALA A 49 3.41 -5.48 -1.19
C ALA A 49 3.35 -6.01 -2.62
N VAL A 50 2.54 -5.37 -3.49
CA VAL A 50 2.33 -5.83 -4.86
C VAL A 50 2.70 -4.74 -5.86
N LEU A 51 3.60 -5.07 -6.79
CA LEU A 51 4.02 -4.26 -7.93
C LEU A 51 3.31 -4.71 -9.19
N ILE A 52 2.52 -3.84 -9.80
CA ILE A 52 1.91 -4.04 -11.12
C ILE A 52 2.91 -3.66 -12.20
N LEU A 53 3.24 -4.63 -13.06
CA LEU A 53 4.11 -4.46 -14.23
C LEU A 53 3.31 -4.07 -15.47
N HIS A 54 2.10 -4.62 -15.63
CA HIS A 54 1.20 -4.33 -16.73
C HIS A 54 -0.26 -4.36 -16.27
N ASP A 55 -1.02 -3.36 -16.70
CA ASP A 55 -2.48 -3.34 -16.61
C ASP A 55 -3.04 -2.80 -17.94
N ALA A 56 -3.69 -3.67 -18.71
CA ALA A 56 -4.29 -3.32 -19.99
C ALA A 56 -5.43 -2.30 -19.86
N ASP A 57 -6.08 -2.20 -18.69
CA ASP A 57 -7.24 -1.33 -18.51
C ASP A 57 -6.86 0.09 -18.09
N ASN A 58 -5.63 0.26 -17.57
CA ASN A 58 -5.00 1.51 -17.12
C ASN A 58 -5.91 2.40 -16.24
N PHE A 59 -5.73 2.34 -14.93
CA PHE A 59 -6.57 3.12 -14.02
C PHE A 59 -6.20 4.62 -13.90
N TYR A 60 -4.94 4.99 -14.13
CA TYR A 60 -4.36 6.20 -13.52
C TYR A 60 -4.28 7.45 -14.40
N GLU A 61 -4.06 7.28 -15.71
CA GLU A 61 -3.82 8.44 -16.58
C GLU A 61 -5.11 9.17 -16.96
N HIS A 62 -5.01 10.50 -17.09
CA HIS A 62 -6.02 11.31 -17.76
C HIS A 62 -6.29 10.80 -19.19
N PRO A 63 -7.55 10.75 -19.67
CA PRO A 63 -7.93 10.16 -20.97
C PRO A 63 -7.11 10.63 -22.17
N ARG A 64 -6.63 11.89 -22.15
CA ARG A 64 -5.72 12.48 -23.16
C ARG A 64 -4.44 11.67 -23.41
N ILE A 65 -3.88 11.05 -22.37
CA ILE A 65 -2.59 10.35 -22.42
C ILE A 65 -2.70 8.88 -21.98
N LYS A 66 -3.88 8.46 -21.53
CA LYS A 66 -4.20 7.08 -21.19
C LYS A 66 -4.09 6.21 -22.44
N HIS A 67 -3.28 5.16 -22.38
CA HIS A 67 -3.14 4.25 -23.51
C HIS A 67 -4.44 3.48 -23.79
N LEU A 68 -4.58 3.06 -25.05
CA LEU A 68 -5.61 2.12 -25.47
C LEU A 68 -5.29 0.74 -24.89
N PRO A 69 -6.30 -0.09 -24.59
CA PRO A 69 -6.06 -1.44 -24.10
C PRO A 69 -5.21 -2.26 -25.07
N ASP A 70 -4.12 -2.84 -24.55
CA ASP A 70 -3.21 -3.70 -25.28
C ASP A 70 -2.86 -4.92 -24.44
N PHE A 71 -3.16 -6.09 -24.99
CA PHE A 71 -2.98 -7.38 -24.34
C PHE A 71 -1.79 -8.15 -24.94
N VAL A 72 -1.19 -7.70 -26.04
CA VAL A 72 -0.28 -8.52 -26.84
C VAL A 72 1.13 -8.52 -26.26
N PHE A 73 1.60 -9.70 -25.86
CA PHE A 73 2.97 -9.93 -25.40
C PHE A 73 3.72 -10.99 -26.23
N ASP A 74 3.05 -11.62 -27.19
CA ASP A 74 3.69 -12.59 -28.11
C ASP A 74 4.84 -11.92 -28.88
N GLY A 75 6.03 -12.52 -28.87
CA GLY A 75 7.24 -11.96 -29.47
C GLY A 75 7.95 -10.86 -28.64
N LEU A 76 7.58 -10.68 -27.37
CA LEU A 76 8.28 -9.81 -26.42
C LEU A 76 9.04 -10.64 -25.37
N THR A 77 10.20 -10.12 -24.96
CA THR A 77 11.02 -10.71 -23.89
C THR A 77 11.47 -9.63 -22.93
N LEU A 78 11.17 -9.80 -21.64
CA LEU A 78 11.63 -8.94 -20.56
C LEU A 78 12.92 -9.48 -19.96
N SER A 79 13.92 -8.63 -19.78
CA SER A 79 15.18 -8.94 -19.09
C SER A 79 15.55 -7.83 -18.10
N PHE A 80 16.06 -8.20 -16.93
CA PHE A 80 16.48 -7.26 -15.88
C PHE A 80 17.37 -7.95 -14.85
N ASP A 81 18.08 -7.12 -14.08
CA ASP A 81 18.77 -7.54 -12.87
C ASP A 81 17.98 -7.14 -11.63
N LEU A 82 17.95 -8.02 -10.63
CA LEU A 82 17.26 -7.85 -9.36
C LEU A 82 18.24 -8.02 -8.20
N ALA A 83 18.33 -7.01 -7.34
CA ALA A 83 18.97 -7.08 -6.04
C ALA A 83 17.96 -6.73 -4.95
N TYR A 84 18.00 -7.41 -3.80
CA TYR A 84 17.04 -7.18 -2.73
C TYR A 84 17.63 -7.36 -1.33
N SER A 85 16.94 -6.83 -0.33
CA SER A 85 17.21 -7.04 1.09
C SER A 85 15.92 -6.96 1.91
N GLY A 86 15.88 -7.63 3.07
CA GLY A 86 14.74 -7.56 4.01
C GLY A 86 13.48 -8.32 3.59
N ILE A 87 13.49 -9.00 2.44
CA ILE A 87 12.37 -9.79 1.91
C ILE A 87 12.70 -11.27 1.79
N MET A 88 11.67 -12.11 1.57
CA MET A 88 11.86 -13.50 1.18
C MET A 88 12.75 -13.60 -0.06
N PRO A 89 13.82 -14.41 -0.01
CA PRO A 89 14.76 -14.44 -1.10
C PRO A 89 14.25 -15.32 -2.26
N LEU A 90 14.70 -15.00 -3.47
CA LEU A 90 14.29 -15.67 -4.71
C LEU A 90 14.71 -17.15 -4.74
N ASP A 91 15.83 -17.48 -4.08
CA ASP A 91 16.36 -18.84 -3.96
C ASP A 91 15.70 -19.66 -2.83
N SER A 92 14.73 -19.09 -2.10
CA SER A 92 14.01 -19.84 -1.06
C SER A 92 13.22 -21.02 -1.66
N PRO A 93 13.44 -22.25 -1.16
CA PRO A 93 12.63 -23.41 -1.53
C PRO A 93 11.37 -23.56 -0.67
N LYS A 94 11.12 -22.63 0.27
CA LYS A 94 10.00 -22.73 1.19
C LYS A 94 8.67 -22.54 0.48
N PHE A 95 7.63 -23.14 1.07
CA PHE A 95 6.28 -23.03 0.53
C PHE A 95 5.79 -21.57 0.55
N PRO A 96 5.27 -21.05 -0.57
CA PRO A 96 4.79 -19.69 -0.66
C PRO A 96 3.41 -19.49 -0.04
N THR A 97 3.37 -19.09 1.25
CA THR A 97 2.12 -18.62 1.89
C THR A 97 1.64 -17.29 1.32
N ILE A 98 2.57 -16.53 0.77
CA ILE A 98 2.36 -15.33 -0.05
C ILE A 98 3.06 -15.62 -1.38
N ASP A 99 2.48 -15.22 -2.50
CA ASP A 99 2.98 -15.50 -3.85
C ASP A 99 4.24 -14.68 -4.23
N TRP A 100 5.19 -14.51 -3.31
CA TRP A 100 6.44 -13.77 -3.53
C TRP A 100 7.34 -14.34 -4.65
N PRO A 101 7.43 -15.67 -4.90
CA PRO A 101 8.42 -16.18 -5.84
C PRO A 101 7.89 -16.15 -7.28
N TYR A 102 6.67 -15.65 -7.51
CA TYR A 102 5.98 -15.76 -8.79
C TYR A 102 5.85 -14.42 -9.51
N LEU A 103 6.07 -14.45 -10.84
CA LEU A 103 5.40 -13.54 -11.75
C LEU A 103 3.97 -14.05 -11.92
N SER A 104 3.01 -13.28 -11.42
CA SER A 104 1.60 -13.62 -11.50
C SER A 104 0.95 -12.84 -12.64
N ALA A 105 0.02 -13.46 -13.36
CA ALA A 105 -0.67 -12.82 -14.47
C ALA A 105 -2.12 -13.29 -14.62
N ILE A 106 -2.97 -12.40 -15.15
CA ILE A 106 -4.29 -12.70 -15.68
C ILE A 106 -4.23 -12.54 -17.19
N ARG A 107 -4.55 -13.59 -17.94
CA ARG A 107 -4.60 -13.58 -19.40
C ARG A 107 -5.82 -12.83 -19.91
N ALA A 108 -5.84 -12.51 -21.20
CA ALA A 108 -6.98 -11.83 -21.83
C ALA A 108 -8.31 -12.61 -21.73
N ASP A 109 -8.24 -13.95 -21.58
CA ASP A 109 -9.40 -14.83 -21.40
C ASP A 109 -9.86 -14.96 -19.92
N GLY A 110 -9.20 -14.27 -19.00
CA GLY A 110 -9.49 -14.30 -17.56
C GLY A 110 -8.80 -15.44 -16.79
N THR A 111 -8.06 -16.33 -17.45
CA THR A 111 -7.32 -17.39 -16.76
C THR A 111 -6.06 -16.85 -16.08
N SER A 112 -5.73 -17.41 -14.91
CA SER A 112 -4.54 -17.02 -14.14
C SER A 112 -3.29 -17.82 -14.54
N ALA A 113 -2.11 -17.26 -14.27
CA ALA A 113 -0.81 -17.90 -14.43
C ALA A 113 0.13 -17.48 -13.30
N ASN A 114 0.90 -18.43 -12.75
CA ASN A 114 1.98 -18.16 -11.80
C ASN A 114 3.27 -18.78 -12.37
N ILE A 115 4.26 -17.93 -12.67
CA ILE A 115 5.56 -18.34 -13.22
C ILE A 115 6.60 -18.18 -12.13
N ARG A 116 7.26 -19.27 -11.71
CA ARG A 116 8.28 -19.22 -10.65
C ARG A 116 9.53 -18.52 -11.19
N LEU A 117 9.86 -17.36 -10.64
CA LEU A 117 10.92 -16.49 -11.14
C LEU A 117 12.31 -17.15 -11.04
N SER A 118 12.55 -17.98 -10.01
CA SER A 118 13.82 -18.69 -9.83
C SER A 118 14.17 -19.63 -10.98
N ASP A 119 13.17 -20.15 -11.70
CA ASP A 119 13.37 -21.09 -12.81
C ASP A 119 13.91 -20.38 -14.07
N TYR A 120 13.86 -19.04 -14.08
CA TYR A 120 14.31 -18.16 -15.17
C TYR A 120 15.39 -17.17 -14.71
N ALA A 121 15.98 -17.41 -13.53
CA ALA A 121 16.98 -16.57 -12.93
C ALA A 121 18.37 -17.22 -12.99
N THR A 122 19.40 -16.40 -13.21
CA THR A 122 20.81 -16.78 -13.10
C THR A 122 21.50 -15.82 -12.15
N VAL A 123 22.58 -16.26 -11.48
CA VAL A 123 23.33 -15.37 -10.58
C VAL A 123 24.06 -14.32 -11.42
N ALA A 124 23.75 -13.05 -11.23
CA ALA A 124 24.43 -11.92 -11.87
C ALA A 124 25.71 -11.55 -11.12
N SER A 125 25.65 -11.47 -9.79
CA SER A 125 26.82 -11.27 -8.92
C SER A 125 26.56 -11.76 -7.49
N GLY A 126 27.62 -12.08 -6.74
CA GLY A 126 27.53 -12.47 -5.33
C GLY A 126 26.76 -13.76 -5.09
N ALA A 127 27.25 -14.90 -5.61
CA ALA A 127 26.55 -16.18 -5.54
C ALA A 127 26.08 -16.54 -4.11
N PRO A 128 24.84 -17.03 -3.94
CA PRO A 128 24.36 -17.53 -2.66
C PRO A 128 25.29 -18.59 -2.06
N VAL A 129 25.50 -18.52 -0.74
CA VAL A 129 26.40 -19.43 -0.01
C VAL A 129 25.59 -20.50 0.72
N LYS A 130 26.13 -21.71 0.80
CA LYS A 130 25.53 -22.84 1.54
C LYS A 130 25.80 -22.72 3.03
N ALA A 131 24.77 -22.92 3.84
CA ALA A 131 24.94 -23.07 5.28
C ALA A 131 25.58 -24.44 5.61
N ALA A 132 26.44 -24.48 6.61
CA ALA A 132 27.07 -25.71 7.07
C ALA A 132 27.25 -25.73 8.59
N CYS A 133 27.40 -26.93 9.15
CA CYS A 133 27.82 -27.14 10.52
C CYS A 133 28.91 -28.21 10.58
N LYS A 134 29.61 -28.26 11.71
CA LYS A 134 30.65 -29.26 11.98
C LYS A 134 30.36 -29.95 13.31
N LEU A 135 30.39 -31.26 13.31
CA LEU A 135 30.29 -32.11 14.50
C LEU A 135 31.57 -32.94 14.61
N THR A 136 32.14 -33.04 15.80
CA THR A 136 33.28 -33.95 16.04
C THR A 136 32.77 -35.19 16.74
N VAL A 137 32.98 -36.37 16.13
CA VAL A 137 32.70 -37.65 16.78
C VAL A 137 33.75 -37.89 17.86
N VAL A 138 33.30 -38.21 19.07
CA VAL A 138 34.16 -38.49 20.22
C VAL A 138 33.85 -39.90 20.68
N GLY A 139 34.88 -40.72 20.80
CA GLY A 139 34.73 -42.05 21.36
C GLY A 139 36.05 -42.66 21.77
N ASP A 140 36.08 -43.14 23.02
CA ASP A 140 37.19 -43.89 23.61
C ASP A 140 36.68 -45.29 23.96
N ALA A 141 37.40 -46.31 23.49
CA ALA A 141 37.03 -47.72 23.67
C ALA A 141 35.59 -48.06 23.21
N ILE A 142 35.21 -47.63 21.99
CA ILE A 142 33.92 -47.94 21.37
C ILE A 142 33.69 -49.45 21.35
N GLN A 143 32.54 -49.89 21.86
CA GLN A 143 32.15 -51.30 21.94
C GLN A 143 30.98 -51.60 20.99
N GLY A 144 30.80 -52.89 20.67
CA GLY A 144 29.65 -53.34 19.90
C GLY A 144 28.33 -52.91 20.54
N TYR A 145 27.39 -52.49 19.69
CA TYR A 145 26.08 -51.94 20.06
C TYR A 145 26.11 -50.57 20.76
N ASP A 146 27.24 -49.88 20.81
CA ASP A 146 27.25 -48.42 21.03
C ASP A 146 26.54 -47.74 19.85
N ARG A 147 25.77 -46.69 20.13
CA ARG A 147 24.85 -46.11 19.15
C ARG A 147 24.90 -44.58 19.19
N LEU A 148 25.01 -43.99 18.00
CA LEU A 148 24.98 -42.55 17.75
C LEU A 148 23.97 -42.27 16.63
N THR A 149 23.04 -41.36 16.87
CA THR A 149 22.00 -41.02 15.90
C THR A 149 22.00 -39.51 15.65
N LEU A 150 22.04 -39.12 14.37
CA LEU A 150 21.81 -37.75 13.93
C LEU A 150 20.38 -37.62 13.40
N TRP A 151 19.66 -36.60 13.83
CA TRP A 151 18.30 -36.31 13.38
C TRP A 151 18.28 -35.04 12.55
N TYR A 152 17.67 -35.13 11.38
CA TYR A 152 17.35 -34.00 10.52
C TYR A 152 15.92 -34.13 10.01
N GLY A 153 15.05 -33.21 10.42
CA GLY A 153 13.62 -33.39 10.23
C GLY A 153 13.13 -34.70 10.85
N ASN A 154 12.39 -35.50 10.11
CA ASN A 154 11.93 -36.84 10.50
C ASN A 154 12.93 -37.97 10.15
N LEU A 155 14.11 -37.65 9.62
CA LEU A 155 15.11 -38.64 9.20
C LEU A 155 16.14 -38.88 10.31
N ALA A 156 16.47 -40.16 10.53
CA ALA A 156 17.50 -40.60 11.46
C ALA A 156 18.68 -41.20 10.69
N PHE A 157 19.87 -40.63 10.87
CA PHE A 157 21.13 -41.23 10.43
C PHE A 157 21.73 -41.96 11.63
N ASP A 158 21.45 -43.24 11.69
CA ASP A 158 21.78 -44.08 12.83
C ASP A 158 23.03 -44.91 12.57
N TYR A 159 23.97 -44.89 13.52
CA TYR A 159 25.14 -45.74 13.50
C TYR A 159 25.16 -46.61 14.75
N ILE A 160 25.18 -47.93 14.55
CA ILE A 160 25.35 -48.93 15.60
C ILE A 160 26.71 -49.59 15.41
N ALA A 161 27.58 -49.45 16.40
CA ALA A 161 28.92 -50.00 16.34
C ALA A 161 28.88 -51.54 16.20
N PRO A 162 29.62 -52.11 15.23
CA PRO A 162 29.72 -53.56 15.08
C PRO A 162 30.54 -54.17 16.22
N LEU A 163 30.57 -55.50 16.31
CA LEU A 163 31.42 -56.21 17.27
C LEU A 163 32.92 -56.07 16.95
N THR A 164 33.28 -55.63 15.74
CA THR A 164 34.66 -55.32 15.34
C THR A 164 35.07 -53.93 15.82
N PRO A 165 36.34 -53.70 16.19
CA PRO A 165 36.81 -52.38 16.59
C PRO A 165 36.56 -51.33 15.51
N VAL A 166 36.08 -50.16 15.93
CA VAL A 166 35.87 -48.99 15.06
C VAL A 166 36.43 -47.74 15.74
N THR A 167 36.89 -46.79 14.95
CA THR A 167 37.39 -45.50 15.42
C THR A 167 36.33 -44.41 15.22
N PRO A 168 36.43 -43.25 15.92
CA PRO A 168 35.57 -42.10 15.64
C PRO A 168 35.59 -41.64 14.17
N ALA A 169 36.72 -41.85 13.47
CA ALA A 169 36.82 -41.53 12.05
C ALA A 169 35.98 -42.47 11.16
N ASP A 170 35.96 -43.77 11.49
CA ASP A 170 35.11 -44.74 10.79
C ASP A 170 33.63 -44.39 10.96
N VAL A 171 33.23 -43.99 12.17
CA VAL A 171 31.85 -43.55 12.47
C VAL A 171 31.48 -42.28 11.70
N ALA A 172 32.35 -41.27 11.70
CA ALA A 172 32.12 -40.03 10.95
C ALA A 172 31.97 -40.31 9.44
N GLN A 173 32.81 -41.18 8.89
CA GLN A 173 32.74 -41.58 7.49
C GLN A 173 31.46 -42.35 7.16
N ALA A 174 31.02 -43.25 8.03
CA ALA A 174 29.77 -44.00 7.86
C ALA A 174 28.54 -43.07 7.89
N LEU A 175 28.50 -42.11 8.82
CA LEU A 175 27.43 -41.12 8.90
C LEU A 175 27.41 -40.22 7.66
N ALA A 176 28.57 -39.76 7.19
CA ALA A 176 28.67 -38.97 5.96
C ALA A 176 28.15 -39.76 4.74
N ALA A 177 28.52 -41.03 4.62
CA ALA A 177 28.04 -41.91 3.55
C ALA A 177 26.52 -42.11 3.61
N SER A 178 25.95 -42.28 4.81
CA SER A 178 24.50 -42.42 5.01
C SER A 178 23.72 -41.17 4.57
N ILE A 179 24.18 -39.98 4.97
CA ILE A 179 23.60 -38.70 4.54
C ILE A 179 23.66 -38.57 3.01
N ASN A 180 24.81 -38.87 2.40
CA ASN A 180 24.98 -38.74 0.95
C ASN A 180 24.22 -39.79 0.13
N ALA A 181 23.91 -40.96 0.72
CA ALA A 181 23.12 -42.01 0.07
C ALA A 181 21.60 -41.78 0.16
N THR A 182 21.16 -40.76 0.90
CA THR A 182 19.74 -40.52 1.19
C THR A 182 18.97 -40.05 -0.04
N ASN A 183 17.83 -40.68 -0.30
CA ASN A 183 16.88 -40.18 -1.29
C ASN A 183 16.03 -39.07 -0.66
N TRP A 184 16.50 -37.83 -0.81
CA TRP A 184 15.87 -36.65 -0.24
C TRP A 184 14.47 -36.35 -0.79
N THR A 185 14.16 -36.80 -2.01
CA THR A 185 12.81 -36.67 -2.59
C THR A 185 11.81 -37.52 -1.83
N VAL A 186 12.16 -38.77 -1.53
CA VAL A 186 11.32 -39.67 -0.71
C VAL A 186 11.27 -39.20 0.75
N GLY A 187 12.39 -38.66 1.26
CA GLY A 187 12.46 -38.07 2.60
C GLY A 187 11.63 -36.80 2.79
N GLY A 188 11.17 -36.17 1.70
CA GLY A 188 10.31 -34.98 1.76
C GLY A 188 10.99 -33.73 2.33
N SER A 189 12.33 -33.65 2.30
CA SER A 189 13.05 -32.46 2.77
C SER A 189 13.05 -31.36 1.71
N LEU A 190 12.67 -30.14 2.11
CA LEU A 190 12.77 -28.95 1.27
C LEU A 190 14.22 -28.55 0.99
N ILE A 191 15.14 -28.83 1.92
CA ILE A 191 16.57 -28.52 1.80
C ILE A 191 17.37 -29.80 2.07
N PRO A 192 17.82 -30.50 1.03
CA PRO A 192 18.66 -31.69 1.19
C PRO A 192 19.97 -31.38 1.90
N LEU A 193 20.61 -32.39 2.49
CA LEU A 193 21.95 -32.27 3.08
C LEU A 193 22.98 -33.08 2.29
N THR A 194 24.23 -32.62 2.39
CA THR A 194 25.43 -33.34 1.97
C THR A 194 26.40 -33.37 3.14
N ALA A 195 27.28 -34.36 3.19
CA ALA A 195 28.24 -34.48 4.28
C ALA A 195 29.61 -34.97 3.82
N SER A 196 30.65 -34.59 4.56
CA SER A 196 32.02 -35.06 4.37
C SER A 196 32.67 -35.30 5.73
N ALA A 197 33.49 -36.34 5.82
CA ALA A 197 34.28 -36.64 7.02
C ALA A 197 35.78 -36.38 6.78
N SER A 198 36.46 -35.82 7.78
CA SER A 198 37.91 -35.65 7.81
C SER A 198 38.42 -36.06 9.19
N GLY A 199 38.93 -37.28 9.30
CA GLY A 199 39.17 -37.89 10.61
C GLY A 199 37.84 -38.03 11.36
N ALA A 200 37.81 -37.64 12.63
CA ALA A 200 36.59 -37.69 13.45
C ALA A 200 35.60 -36.53 13.20
N ASP A 201 35.99 -35.56 12.37
CA ASP A 201 35.15 -34.40 12.08
C ASP A 201 34.19 -34.69 10.94
N LEU A 202 32.90 -34.49 11.19
CA LEU A 202 31.80 -34.58 10.24
C LEU A 202 31.31 -33.16 9.90
N THR A 203 31.52 -32.73 8.67
CA THR A 203 30.94 -31.49 8.13
C THR A 203 29.66 -31.82 7.39
N ILE A 204 28.56 -31.16 7.77
CA ILE A 204 27.24 -31.30 7.14
C ILE A 204 26.89 -29.96 6.49
N THR A 205 26.46 -29.98 5.24
CA THR A 205 26.22 -28.79 4.42
C THR A 205 24.87 -28.88 3.72
N ALA A 206 24.10 -27.80 3.75
CA ALA A 206 22.88 -27.69 2.96
C ALA A 206 23.21 -27.84 1.47
N ALA A 207 22.50 -28.73 0.77
CA ALA A 207 22.75 -28.98 -0.65
C ALA A 207 22.36 -27.77 -1.51
N THR A 208 21.34 -27.04 -1.08
CA THR A 208 20.87 -25.78 -1.69
C THR A 208 21.54 -24.59 -0.98
N PRO A 209 22.12 -23.63 -1.72
CA PRO A 209 22.61 -22.40 -1.12
C PRO A 209 21.45 -21.49 -0.68
N GLY A 210 21.77 -20.48 0.13
CA GLY A 210 20.79 -19.49 0.59
C GLY A 210 20.67 -19.43 2.11
N GLU A 211 20.09 -18.34 2.59
CA GLU A 211 19.98 -18.05 4.01
C GLU A 211 19.01 -18.96 4.78
N ASP A 212 18.08 -19.61 4.08
CA ASP A 212 17.15 -20.59 4.67
C ASP A 212 17.88 -21.78 5.28
N GLY A 213 19.08 -22.11 4.79
CA GLY A 213 19.95 -23.13 5.37
C GLY A 213 20.34 -22.81 6.82
N ASN A 214 20.35 -21.54 7.23
CA ASN A 214 20.65 -21.14 8.61
C ASN A 214 19.52 -21.46 9.60
N MET A 215 18.34 -21.88 9.11
CA MET A 215 17.21 -22.32 9.94
C MET A 215 17.25 -23.82 10.20
N LEU A 216 18.23 -24.53 9.63
CA LEU A 216 18.41 -25.97 9.80
C LEU A 216 19.35 -26.27 10.97
N SER A 217 19.05 -27.35 11.68
CA SER A 217 19.90 -27.88 12.73
C SER A 217 19.87 -29.40 12.72
N ILE A 218 20.97 -29.99 13.15
CA ILE A 218 21.11 -31.43 13.40
C ILE A 218 20.98 -31.65 14.90
N LEU A 219 20.05 -32.50 15.32
CA LEU A 219 20.01 -33.01 16.70
C LEU A 219 20.85 -34.29 16.79
N VAL A 220 21.59 -34.46 17.87
CA VAL A 220 22.42 -35.64 18.10
C VAL A 220 22.04 -36.31 19.42
N THR A 221 21.82 -37.61 19.36
CA THR A 221 21.52 -38.46 20.53
C THR A 221 22.45 -39.66 20.56
N TRP A 222 22.88 -40.09 21.75
CA TRP A 222 23.75 -41.26 21.91
C TRP A 222 23.31 -42.14 23.06
N LYS A 223 23.56 -43.45 22.92
CA LYS A 223 23.19 -44.45 23.92
C LYS A 223 24.04 -44.36 25.19
N ASN A 224 25.31 -43.98 25.08
CA ASN A 224 26.24 -43.88 26.20
C ASN A 224 27.46 -43.01 25.84
N GLU A 225 28.28 -42.69 26.84
CA GLU A 225 29.42 -41.78 26.69
C GLU A 225 30.62 -42.33 25.91
N ARG A 226 30.65 -43.63 25.54
CA ARG A 226 31.76 -44.21 24.75
C ARG A 226 31.71 -43.85 23.28
N LEU A 227 30.53 -43.48 22.75
CA LEU A 227 30.36 -43.02 21.38
C LEU A 227 29.34 -41.88 21.35
N ARG A 228 29.82 -40.66 21.15
CA ARG A 228 29.01 -39.44 21.11
C ARG A 228 29.60 -38.41 20.14
N THR A 229 29.04 -37.22 20.13
CA THR A 229 29.63 -36.03 19.52
C THR A 229 30.10 -35.04 20.60
N SER A 230 30.81 -34.01 20.19
CA SER A 230 31.17 -32.86 21.04
C SER A 230 29.94 -32.04 21.48
N GLU A 231 28.86 -32.07 20.70
CA GLU A 231 27.65 -31.27 20.91
C GLU A 231 26.40 -32.15 20.75
N THR A 232 25.32 -31.83 21.47
CA THR A 232 24.01 -32.50 21.34
C THR A 232 23.15 -31.95 20.20
N SER A 233 23.54 -30.83 19.61
CA SER A 233 22.94 -30.30 18.39
C SER A 233 23.88 -29.31 17.70
N ALA A 234 23.87 -29.24 16.38
CA ALA A 234 24.62 -28.25 15.63
C ALA A 234 23.71 -27.51 14.63
N ALA A 235 23.67 -26.19 14.72
CA ALA A 235 22.97 -25.34 13.76
C ALA A 235 23.84 -25.15 12.52
N LEU A 236 23.23 -25.21 11.34
CA LEU A 236 23.90 -24.81 10.11
C LEU A 236 24.00 -23.28 10.09
N THR A 237 25.15 -22.76 9.69
CA THR A 237 25.42 -21.31 9.66
C THR A 237 26.20 -20.92 8.40
N GLY A 238 26.25 -19.64 8.09
CA GLY A 238 27.04 -19.09 6.97
C GLY A 238 26.32 -19.09 5.62
N GLY A 239 25.06 -19.52 5.54
CA GLY A 239 24.26 -19.39 4.33
C GLY A 239 23.88 -17.94 4.05
N THR A 240 23.92 -17.51 2.80
CA THR A 240 23.58 -16.12 2.40
C THR A 240 22.80 -16.09 1.09
N SER A 241 21.88 -15.15 0.97
CA SER A 241 21.10 -14.87 -0.26
C SER A 241 21.33 -13.44 -0.78
N THR A 242 22.55 -12.91 -0.61
CA THR A 242 22.92 -11.50 -0.87
C THR A 242 23.29 -11.19 -2.32
N GLY A 243 23.11 -12.15 -3.23
CA GLY A 243 23.42 -11.99 -4.64
C GLY A 243 22.40 -11.14 -5.39
N SER A 244 22.79 -10.69 -6.58
CA SER A 244 21.86 -10.19 -7.59
C SER A 244 21.56 -11.27 -8.61
N TRP A 245 20.36 -11.21 -9.17
CA TRP A 245 19.83 -12.18 -10.12
C TRP A 245 19.61 -11.52 -11.47
N HIS A 246 20.04 -12.16 -12.54
CA HIS A 246 19.66 -11.79 -13.90
C HIS A 246 18.49 -12.67 -14.33
N LEU A 247 17.39 -12.06 -14.74
CA LEU A 247 16.17 -12.73 -15.19
C LEU A 247 15.94 -12.48 -16.68
N THR A 248 15.44 -13.51 -17.37
CA THR A 248 14.97 -13.41 -18.77
C THR A 248 13.65 -14.15 -18.93
N LEU A 249 12.62 -13.41 -19.34
CA LEU A 249 11.23 -13.87 -19.39
C LEU A 249 10.70 -13.71 -20.82
N ASP A 250 10.70 -14.78 -21.59
CA ASP A 250 10.06 -14.86 -22.91
C ASP A 250 8.57 -15.13 -22.75
N PHE A 251 7.73 -14.14 -23.05
CA PHE A 251 6.29 -14.26 -22.79
C PHE A 251 5.61 -15.32 -23.65
N ALA A 252 6.12 -15.65 -24.83
CA ALA A 252 5.57 -16.71 -25.65
C ALA A 252 5.88 -18.08 -25.03
N ALA A 253 7.13 -18.30 -24.59
CA ALA A 253 7.56 -19.53 -23.93
C ALA A 253 6.86 -19.75 -22.58
N LEU A 254 6.51 -18.66 -21.88
CA LEU A 254 5.77 -18.69 -20.62
C LEU A 254 4.25 -18.89 -20.79
N ASN A 255 3.76 -19.04 -22.02
CA ASN A 255 2.32 -19.06 -22.33
C ASN A 255 1.58 -17.81 -21.80
N LEU A 256 2.23 -16.65 -21.97
CA LEU A 256 1.76 -15.30 -21.62
C LEU A 256 1.65 -14.42 -22.87
N LYS A 257 1.15 -14.98 -23.98
CA LYS A 257 1.02 -14.26 -25.27
C LYS A 257 0.01 -13.11 -25.25
N GLN A 258 -1.01 -13.24 -24.40
CA GLN A 258 -2.10 -12.27 -24.25
C GLN A 258 -2.35 -12.03 -22.75
N VAL A 259 -1.93 -10.88 -22.23
CA VAL A 259 -1.95 -10.57 -20.80
C VAL A 259 -2.77 -9.32 -20.54
N ARG A 260 -3.73 -9.43 -19.62
CA ARG A 260 -4.50 -8.29 -19.10
C ARG A 260 -3.76 -7.62 -17.93
N LEU A 261 -3.35 -8.42 -16.95
CA LEU A 261 -2.70 -7.93 -15.73
C LEU A 261 -1.46 -8.77 -15.43
N MET A 262 -0.37 -8.14 -14.98
CA MET A 262 0.89 -8.80 -14.64
C MET A 262 1.52 -8.14 -13.41
N TRP A 263 1.93 -8.91 -12.41
CA TRP A 263 2.47 -8.39 -11.16
C TRP A 263 3.50 -9.29 -10.48
N MET A 264 4.24 -8.70 -9.55
CA MET A 264 5.13 -9.36 -8.60
C MET A 264 4.69 -9.01 -7.18
N THR A 265 4.89 -9.94 -6.25
CA THR A 265 4.59 -9.76 -4.82
C THR A 265 5.88 -9.80 -4.02
N PHE A 266 5.99 -8.96 -3.00
CA PHE A 266 7.09 -8.98 -2.03
C PHE A 266 6.55 -9.42 -0.67
N ALA A 267 7.30 -10.28 0.03
CA ALA A 267 6.91 -10.83 1.31
C ALA A 267 8.04 -10.68 2.36
N PRO A 268 7.70 -10.56 3.65
CA PRO A 268 8.63 -10.51 4.76
C PRO A 268 9.54 -11.74 4.84
N LYS A 269 10.83 -11.52 5.10
CA LYS A 269 11.75 -12.61 5.41
C LYS A 269 11.32 -13.34 6.70
N LEU A 270 11.36 -14.67 6.71
CA LEU A 270 11.03 -15.44 7.91
C LEU A 270 12.08 -15.28 9.01
N ALA A 271 11.63 -15.00 10.25
CA ALA A 271 12.49 -15.03 11.43
C ALA A 271 12.85 -16.48 11.83
N ASN A 272 14.11 -16.68 12.24
CA ASN A 272 14.60 -17.98 12.71
C ASN A 272 14.32 -18.17 14.19
N SER A 273 13.42 -19.12 14.54
CA SER A 273 13.11 -19.48 15.92
C SER A 273 12.72 -18.30 16.82
N ALA A 274 12.10 -17.27 16.26
CA ALA A 274 11.79 -16.04 16.97
C ALA A 274 10.53 -15.35 16.41
N ALA A 275 9.98 -14.43 17.19
CA ALA A 275 9.00 -13.47 16.72
C ALA A 275 9.61 -12.61 15.59
N TYR A 276 8.74 -12.16 14.69
CA TYR A 276 9.14 -11.25 13.63
C TYR A 276 9.48 -9.86 14.21
N ALA A 277 10.46 -9.21 13.61
CA ALA A 277 10.86 -7.85 13.97
C ALA A 277 10.60 -6.91 12.80
N ASP A 278 10.19 -5.68 13.09
CA ASP A 278 10.05 -4.60 12.12
C ASP A 278 11.27 -4.57 11.19
N THR A 279 11.03 -4.73 9.89
CA THR A 279 12.09 -4.87 8.88
C THR A 279 11.81 -3.91 7.74
N GLU A 280 12.73 -2.97 7.56
CA GLU A 280 12.81 -2.20 6.31
C GLU A 280 13.38 -3.09 5.21
N TRP A 281 12.82 -2.94 4.02
CA TRP A 281 13.15 -3.78 2.88
C TRP A 281 13.25 -2.97 1.59
N GLU A 282 13.97 -3.53 0.62
CA GLU A 282 14.19 -2.92 -0.68
C GLU A 282 14.41 -3.99 -1.75
N ALA A 283 13.90 -3.74 -2.96
CA ALA A 283 14.18 -4.45 -4.19
C ALA A 283 14.52 -3.45 -5.31
N SER A 284 15.74 -3.53 -5.82
CA SER A 284 16.28 -2.68 -6.88
C SER A 284 16.30 -3.46 -8.21
N PHE A 285 15.73 -2.84 -9.23
CA PHE A 285 15.63 -3.37 -10.59
C PHE A 285 16.47 -2.51 -11.52
N THR A 286 17.45 -3.13 -12.18
CA THR A 286 18.35 -2.45 -13.12
C THR A 286 18.42 -3.21 -14.44
N ASN A 287 19.02 -2.60 -15.46
CA ASN A 287 19.13 -3.19 -16.81
C ASN A 287 17.77 -3.62 -17.38
N TRP A 288 16.70 -2.92 -16.98
CA TRP A 288 15.33 -3.27 -17.32
C TRP A 288 15.07 -3.03 -18.81
N THR A 289 14.90 -4.12 -19.55
CA THR A 289 14.79 -4.07 -21.01
C THR A 289 13.66 -4.97 -21.48
N LEU A 290 12.69 -4.36 -22.17
CA LEU A 290 11.72 -5.09 -22.97
C LEU A 290 12.22 -5.12 -24.42
N SER A 291 12.56 -6.31 -24.90
CA SER A 291 13.02 -6.55 -26.27
C SER A 291 11.90 -7.11 -27.16
N GLY A 292 12.11 -7.04 -28.48
CA GLY A 292 11.13 -7.43 -29.50
C GLY A 292 10.77 -6.28 -30.47
N PRO A 293 9.91 -6.55 -31.46
CA PRO A 293 9.50 -5.55 -32.44
C PRO A 293 8.95 -4.28 -31.79
N GLU A 294 9.40 -3.10 -32.21
CA GLU A 294 8.95 -1.82 -31.64
C GLU A 294 7.42 -1.66 -31.71
N THR A 295 6.80 -2.15 -32.78
CA THR A 295 5.34 -2.12 -32.97
C THR A 295 4.57 -2.88 -31.90
N LEU A 296 5.20 -3.83 -31.22
CA LEU A 296 4.60 -4.61 -30.12
C LEU A 296 4.95 -4.03 -28.75
N ARG A 297 6.11 -3.37 -28.62
CA ARG A 297 6.55 -2.73 -27.37
C ARG A 297 5.81 -1.42 -27.09
N ARG A 298 5.56 -0.62 -28.13
CA ARG A 298 4.92 0.69 -27.98
C ARG A 298 3.44 0.57 -27.58
N LEU A 299 2.97 1.49 -26.77
CA LEU A 299 1.56 1.67 -26.46
C LEU A 299 1.02 2.87 -27.26
N SER A 300 -0.19 2.75 -27.78
CA SER A 300 -0.88 3.83 -28.48
C SER A 300 -1.91 4.50 -27.61
N VAL A 301 -2.13 5.80 -27.82
CA VAL A 301 -3.22 6.55 -27.19
C VAL A 301 -4.28 6.92 -28.24
N ALA A 302 -5.42 7.42 -27.76
CA ALA A 302 -6.40 8.12 -28.58
C ALA A 302 -5.78 9.44 -29.10
N GLY A 303 -5.21 9.40 -30.31
CA GLY A 303 -4.47 10.50 -30.90
C GLY A 303 -5.34 11.56 -31.59
N PRO A 304 -4.71 12.57 -32.22
CA PRO A 304 -5.42 13.58 -32.99
C PRO A 304 -6.36 12.98 -34.04
N GLY A 305 -7.57 13.53 -34.15
CA GLY A 305 -8.63 13.01 -35.03
C GLY A 305 -9.55 11.99 -34.37
N THR A 306 -9.26 11.57 -33.13
CA THR A 306 -10.22 10.81 -32.31
C THR A 306 -11.48 11.61 -32.05
N VAL A 307 -12.63 10.95 -32.15
CA VAL A 307 -13.94 11.50 -31.77
C VAL A 307 -14.46 10.72 -30.57
N ARG A 308 -14.81 11.43 -29.51
CA ARG A 308 -15.49 10.86 -28.34
C ARG A 308 -16.90 11.43 -28.26
N VAL A 309 -17.85 10.57 -27.89
CA VAL A 309 -19.27 10.88 -27.70
C VAL A 309 -19.64 10.45 -26.29
N GLU A 310 -19.91 11.41 -25.41
CA GLU A 310 -20.26 11.17 -24.01
C GLU A 310 -21.72 10.70 -23.89
N ASP A 311 -22.10 10.11 -22.75
CA ASP A 311 -23.46 9.59 -22.53
C ASP A 311 -24.55 10.67 -22.66
N ALA A 312 -24.21 11.92 -22.34
CA ALA A 312 -25.13 13.05 -22.35
C ALA A 312 -25.16 13.81 -23.68
N ASP A 313 -24.30 13.47 -24.65
CA ASP A 313 -24.22 14.18 -25.91
C ASP A 313 -25.51 14.09 -26.72
N ALA A 314 -25.85 15.17 -27.44
CA ALA A 314 -27.02 15.24 -28.33
C ALA A 314 -26.98 14.22 -29.49
N TRP A 315 -25.83 13.57 -29.69
CA TRP A 315 -25.61 12.51 -30.67
C TRP A 315 -26.17 11.14 -30.21
N CYS A 316 -26.51 11.01 -28.94
CA CYS A 316 -27.09 9.82 -28.33
C CYS A 316 -28.63 9.91 -28.29
N THR A 317 -29.31 8.86 -28.76
CA THR A 317 -30.77 8.70 -28.65
C THR A 317 -31.10 7.41 -27.91
N TYR A 318 -31.70 7.53 -26.73
CA TYR A 318 -32.01 6.41 -25.85
C TYR A 318 -33.43 5.89 -26.08
N THR A 319 -33.58 4.56 -26.01
CA THR A 319 -34.87 3.88 -25.94
C THR A 319 -34.83 2.78 -24.88
N GLY A 320 -35.96 2.47 -24.27
CA GLY A 320 -36.02 1.57 -23.11
C GLY A 320 -35.73 2.29 -21.79
N SER A 321 -35.30 1.53 -20.78
CA SER A 321 -35.18 2.03 -19.40
C SER A 321 -33.71 2.23 -19.03
N TRP A 322 -33.33 3.49 -18.82
CA TRP A 322 -32.00 3.92 -18.41
C TRP A 322 -32.09 4.82 -17.19
N GLU A 323 -31.13 4.70 -16.28
CA GLU A 323 -30.93 5.61 -15.15
C GLU A 323 -29.57 6.30 -15.24
N LEU A 324 -29.48 7.54 -14.76
CA LEU A 324 -28.21 8.24 -14.59
C LEU A 324 -27.55 7.72 -13.30
N GLU A 325 -26.31 7.30 -13.40
CA GLU A 325 -25.50 6.82 -12.29
C GLU A 325 -24.30 7.74 -12.13
N GLN A 326 -24.20 8.39 -10.98
CA GLN A 326 -23.05 9.21 -10.64
C GLN A 326 -21.90 8.31 -10.15
N GLY A 327 -20.66 8.63 -10.56
CA GLY A 327 -19.47 7.92 -10.10
C GLY A 327 -18.21 8.43 -10.80
N PHE A 328 -17.12 7.69 -10.69
CA PHE A 328 -15.84 8.00 -11.37
C PHE A 328 -15.86 7.64 -12.86
N PHE A 329 -16.87 8.15 -13.58
CA PHE A 329 -17.04 8.03 -15.03
C PHE A 329 -16.51 9.27 -15.76
N SER A 330 -16.38 9.19 -17.08
CA SER A 330 -16.12 10.38 -17.91
C SER A 330 -17.18 11.43 -17.62
N GLU A 331 -16.79 12.68 -17.38
CA GLU A 331 -17.71 13.75 -16.97
C GLU A 331 -18.63 13.39 -15.77
N GLY A 332 -18.22 12.43 -14.92
CA GLY A 332 -18.82 12.13 -13.62
C GLY A 332 -20.10 11.28 -13.65
N TYR A 333 -20.57 10.88 -14.82
CA TYR A 333 -21.82 10.14 -14.98
C TYR A 333 -21.71 9.02 -16.01
N ALA A 334 -22.52 7.97 -15.81
CA ALA A 334 -22.82 6.98 -16.84
C ALA A 334 -24.33 6.72 -16.87
N ARG A 335 -24.81 6.12 -17.96
CA ARG A 335 -26.19 5.62 -18.05
C ARG A 335 -26.24 4.12 -17.86
N LYS A 336 -26.95 3.70 -16.82
CA LYS A 336 -27.14 2.28 -16.50
C LYS A 336 -28.44 1.76 -17.08
N ALA A 337 -28.36 0.67 -17.84
CA ALA A 337 -29.50 -0.04 -18.38
C ALA A 337 -30.23 -0.81 -17.28
N LEU A 338 -31.52 -0.52 -17.07
CA LEU A 338 -32.34 -1.20 -16.07
C LEU A 338 -32.99 -2.48 -16.60
N ALA A 339 -33.29 -2.52 -17.90
CA ALA A 339 -33.92 -3.66 -18.56
C ALA A 339 -33.10 -4.14 -19.76
N ALA A 340 -33.08 -5.46 -19.98
CA ALA A 340 -32.52 -6.03 -21.20
C ALA A 340 -33.31 -5.55 -22.43
N GLY A 341 -32.61 -5.26 -23.52
CA GLY A 341 -33.20 -4.68 -24.73
C GLY A 341 -33.27 -3.15 -24.72
N SER A 342 -32.84 -2.48 -23.65
CA SER A 342 -32.64 -1.03 -23.66
C SER A 342 -31.55 -0.67 -24.66
N LYS A 343 -31.77 0.38 -25.46
CA LYS A 343 -30.85 0.75 -26.54
C LYS A 343 -30.38 2.19 -26.46
N VAL A 344 -29.19 2.43 -26.97
CA VAL A 344 -28.71 3.76 -27.35
C VAL A 344 -28.27 3.72 -28.80
N ARG A 345 -28.80 4.66 -29.59
CA ARG A 345 -28.37 4.92 -30.97
C ARG A 345 -27.47 6.15 -30.97
N ILE A 346 -26.27 6.01 -31.50
CA ILE A 346 -25.21 7.02 -31.48
C ILE A 346 -24.83 7.37 -32.91
N LYS A 347 -24.81 8.65 -33.24
CA LYS A 347 -24.34 9.15 -34.55
C LYS A 347 -23.03 9.88 -34.38
N TYR A 348 -22.02 9.54 -35.17
CA TYR A 348 -20.75 10.28 -35.16
C TYR A 348 -20.16 10.31 -36.57
N ALA A 349 -19.20 11.21 -36.78
CA ALA A 349 -18.41 11.28 -38.01
C ALA A 349 -16.92 11.29 -37.66
N SER A 350 -16.10 10.59 -38.43
CA SER A 350 -14.64 10.59 -38.29
C SER A 350 -13.97 10.81 -39.64
N THR A 351 -12.91 11.61 -39.66
CA THR A 351 -12.13 11.89 -40.88
C THR A 351 -11.03 10.86 -41.14
N SER A 352 -10.82 9.93 -40.22
CA SER A 352 -9.75 8.93 -40.27
C SER A 352 -10.29 7.52 -40.06
N VAL A 353 -9.55 6.52 -40.56
CA VAL A 353 -9.77 5.13 -40.15
C VAL A 353 -9.47 5.02 -38.66
N HIS A 354 -10.33 4.35 -37.91
CA HIS A 354 -10.27 4.32 -36.44
C HIS A 354 -10.75 2.98 -35.87
N ASP A 355 -10.38 2.72 -34.62
CA ASP A 355 -10.95 1.65 -33.82
C ASP A 355 -12.04 2.22 -32.92
N LEU A 356 -13.17 1.53 -32.84
CA LEU A 356 -14.31 1.94 -32.02
C LEU A 356 -14.24 1.26 -30.65
N TYR A 357 -14.28 2.04 -29.58
CA TYR A 357 -14.29 1.60 -28.20
C TYR A 357 -15.53 2.07 -27.45
N ILE A 358 -15.95 1.28 -26.46
CA ILE A 358 -17.03 1.60 -25.54
C ILE A 358 -16.45 1.80 -24.14
N GLY A 359 -16.66 2.98 -23.56
CA GLY A 359 -16.43 3.27 -22.15
C GLY A 359 -17.51 2.58 -21.30
N THR A 360 -17.07 1.88 -20.26
CA THR A 360 -17.94 1.09 -19.36
C THR A 360 -17.22 0.79 -18.03
N SER A 361 -17.93 0.14 -17.11
CA SER A 361 -17.39 -0.38 -15.86
C SER A 361 -17.34 -1.91 -15.87
N LEU A 362 -16.26 -2.48 -15.33
CA LEU A 362 -16.05 -3.92 -15.27
C LEU A 362 -16.04 -4.43 -13.83
N PHE A 363 -16.89 -5.40 -13.52
CA PHE A 363 -16.97 -6.06 -12.21
C PHE A 363 -17.83 -7.32 -12.31
N SER A 364 -17.90 -8.12 -11.24
CA SER A 364 -18.40 -9.50 -11.30
C SER A 364 -19.85 -9.63 -11.78
N THR A 365 -20.68 -8.62 -11.50
CA THR A 365 -22.11 -8.58 -11.84
C THR A 365 -22.46 -7.55 -12.92
N ALA A 366 -21.46 -7.01 -13.63
CA ALA A 366 -21.68 -6.04 -14.69
C ALA A 366 -22.53 -6.65 -15.84
N GLY A 367 -23.41 -5.83 -16.42
CA GLY A 367 -24.19 -6.23 -17.59
C GLY A 367 -23.37 -6.24 -18.87
N SER A 368 -23.82 -6.98 -19.87
CA SER A 368 -23.19 -7.06 -21.20
C SER A 368 -23.96 -6.25 -22.25
N LEU A 369 -23.45 -6.17 -23.47
CA LEU A 369 -24.15 -5.58 -24.61
C LEU A 369 -23.92 -6.34 -25.91
N THR A 370 -24.83 -6.14 -26.86
CA THR A 370 -24.62 -6.39 -28.29
C THR A 370 -24.64 -5.08 -29.04
N ALA A 371 -23.98 -4.99 -30.19
CA ALA A 371 -23.98 -3.76 -30.99
C ALA A 371 -24.05 -4.03 -32.48
N THR A 372 -24.50 -3.00 -33.21
CA THR A 372 -24.33 -2.89 -34.66
C THR A 372 -23.61 -1.59 -34.99
N VAL A 373 -22.76 -1.62 -36.03
CA VAL A 373 -22.13 -0.45 -36.65
C VAL A 373 -22.57 -0.43 -38.11
N ASP A 374 -23.33 0.60 -38.49
CA ASP A 374 -23.97 0.74 -39.80
C ASP A 374 -24.85 -0.47 -40.17
N GLY A 375 -25.58 -0.98 -39.17
CA GLY A 375 -26.44 -2.17 -39.32
C GLY A 375 -25.70 -3.50 -39.31
N ILE A 376 -24.36 -3.51 -39.25
CA ILE A 376 -23.55 -4.72 -39.19
C ILE A 376 -23.26 -5.08 -37.73
N ALA A 377 -23.67 -6.27 -37.30
CA ALA A 377 -23.43 -6.76 -35.95
C ALA A 377 -21.92 -6.87 -35.61
N THR A 378 -21.58 -6.57 -34.36
CA THR A 378 -20.25 -6.78 -33.78
C THR A 378 -20.24 -7.98 -32.83
N THR A 379 -19.05 -8.37 -32.36
CA THR A 379 -18.94 -9.31 -31.25
C THR A 379 -19.62 -8.72 -29.99
N PRO A 380 -20.38 -9.52 -29.23
CA PRO A 380 -20.90 -9.09 -27.94
C PRO A 380 -19.78 -8.64 -27.00
N VAL A 381 -20.02 -7.59 -26.20
CA VAL A 381 -19.08 -7.14 -25.18
C VAL A 381 -19.57 -7.63 -23.82
N ASP A 382 -18.76 -8.46 -23.17
CA ASP A 382 -18.98 -8.84 -21.77
C ASP A 382 -18.19 -7.88 -20.87
N CYS A 383 -18.89 -7.27 -19.91
CA CYS A 383 -18.27 -6.40 -18.91
C CYS A 383 -18.00 -7.11 -17.59
N ARG A 384 -18.32 -8.40 -17.47
CA ARG A 384 -18.02 -9.16 -16.25
C ARG A 384 -16.52 -9.31 -16.04
N LEU A 385 -16.10 -9.04 -14.81
CA LEU A 385 -14.71 -9.19 -14.40
C LEU A 385 -14.67 -9.58 -12.91
N SER A 386 -13.90 -10.61 -12.56
CA SER A 386 -13.78 -11.07 -11.17
C SER A 386 -12.88 -10.14 -10.35
N VAL A 387 -13.41 -8.97 -9.99
CA VAL A 387 -12.77 -7.94 -9.16
C VAL A 387 -13.75 -7.46 -8.10
N ASP A 388 -13.21 -7.03 -6.95
CA ASP A 388 -14.01 -6.53 -5.83
C ASP A 388 -14.53 -5.11 -6.07
N ALA A 389 -13.69 -4.26 -6.68
CA ALA A 389 -14.03 -2.89 -7.04
C ALA A 389 -14.24 -2.77 -8.56
N PRO A 390 -15.22 -1.96 -9.02
CA PRO A 390 -15.42 -1.71 -10.44
C PRO A 390 -14.21 -1.05 -11.11
N VAL A 391 -13.84 -1.55 -12.29
CA VAL A 391 -12.77 -0.98 -13.13
C VAL A 391 -13.42 -0.19 -14.26
N ASN A 392 -13.35 1.13 -14.18
CA ASN A 392 -13.82 2.02 -15.25
C ASN A 392 -12.76 2.10 -16.35
N THR A 393 -13.13 1.61 -17.53
CA THR A 393 -12.20 1.48 -18.67
C THR A 393 -12.96 1.40 -19.98
N ARG A 394 -12.26 1.08 -21.07
CA ARG A 394 -12.84 0.93 -22.41
C ARG A 394 -12.66 -0.49 -22.95
N ARG A 395 -13.65 -0.95 -23.73
CA ARG A 395 -13.62 -2.24 -24.45
C ARG A 395 -13.70 -1.98 -25.95
N LYS A 396 -12.92 -2.72 -26.74
CA LYS A 396 -12.96 -2.59 -28.20
C LYS A 396 -14.26 -3.18 -28.74
N LEU A 397 -15.00 -2.38 -29.50
CA LEU A 397 -16.25 -2.78 -30.13
C LEU A 397 -16.04 -3.26 -31.57
N LYS A 398 -15.24 -2.51 -32.35
CA LYS A 398 -14.93 -2.81 -33.75
C LYS A 398 -13.59 -2.21 -34.15
N ALA A 399 -12.78 -2.94 -34.91
CA ALA A 399 -11.52 -2.43 -35.43
C ALA A 399 -11.66 -1.90 -36.86
N ALA A 400 -10.78 -0.97 -37.24
CA ALA A 400 -10.61 -0.48 -38.61
C ALA A 400 -11.92 -0.01 -39.29
N VAL A 401 -12.74 0.76 -38.57
CA VAL A 401 -13.89 1.45 -39.13
C VAL A 401 -13.39 2.53 -40.10
N PRO A 402 -13.91 2.61 -41.35
CA PRO A 402 -13.45 3.58 -42.33
C PRO A 402 -13.75 5.02 -41.89
N ALA A 403 -13.12 5.99 -42.55
CA ALA A 403 -13.51 7.40 -42.39
C ALA A 403 -14.92 7.61 -42.97
N GLY A 404 -15.74 8.43 -42.32
CA GLY A 404 -17.12 8.71 -42.74
C GLY A 404 -18.05 9.00 -41.57
N GLU A 405 -19.34 9.10 -41.89
CA GLU A 405 -20.43 9.13 -40.92
C GLU A 405 -20.87 7.71 -40.58
N HIS A 406 -21.14 7.46 -39.31
CA HIS A 406 -21.49 6.14 -38.80
C HIS A 406 -22.65 6.19 -37.82
N ILE A 407 -23.43 5.12 -37.80
CA ILE A 407 -24.47 4.88 -36.80
C ILE A 407 -24.11 3.64 -35.99
N VAL A 408 -24.02 3.79 -34.68
CA VAL A 408 -23.83 2.70 -33.73
C VAL A 408 -25.11 2.49 -32.95
N GLU A 409 -25.64 1.27 -32.93
CA GLU A 409 -26.75 0.91 -32.07
C GLU A 409 -26.27 -0.12 -31.05
N LEU A 410 -26.26 0.27 -29.77
CA LEU A 410 -25.98 -0.63 -28.66
C LEU A 410 -27.31 -1.15 -28.12
N THR A 411 -27.41 -2.46 -27.92
CA THR A 411 -28.52 -3.12 -27.23
C THR A 411 -27.99 -3.76 -25.96
N ALA A 412 -28.35 -3.17 -24.82
CA ALA A 412 -27.84 -3.51 -23.50
C ALA A 412 -28.62 -4.67 -22.87
N PHE A 413 -27.93 -5.49 -22.08
CA PHE A 413 -28.55 -6.32 -21.05
C PHE A 413 -28.67 -5.51 -19.74
N SER A 414 -29.50 -5.98 -18.81
CA SER A 414 -29.67 -5.31 -17.52
C SER A 414 -28.34 -5.19 -16.78
N GLY A 415 -28.08 -4.03 -16.19
CA GLY A 415 -26.88 -3.71 -15.42
C GLY A 415 -25.68 -3.18 -16.22
N PHE A 416 -25.78 -3.08 -17.54
CA PHE A 416 -24.74 -2.45 -18.38
C PHE A 416 -24.68 -0.94 -18.13
N ARG A 417 -23.47 -0.35 -18.15
CA ARG A 417 -23.23 1.10 -18.03
C ARG A 417 -22.64 1.64 -19.31
N PHE A 418 -23.31 2.60 -19.92
CA PHE A 418 -22.78 3.38 -21.03
C PHE A 418 -22.14 4.66 -20.47
N ASP A 419 -20.82 4.78 -20.60
CA ASP A 419 -20.04 5.96 -20.20
C ASP A 419 -19.79 6.85 -21.44
N PHE A 420 -19.08 6.33 -22.44
CA PHE A 420 -18.86 7.04 -23.71
C PHE A 420 -18.65 6.08 -24.88
N LEU A 421 -18.78 6.57 -26.11
CA LEU A 421 -18.30 5.91 -27.32
C LEU A 421 -17.07 6.66 -27.84
N GLU A 422 -16.00 5.96 -28.19
CA GLU A 422 -14.76 6.57 -28.67
C GLU A 422 -14.31 5.95 -29.99
N ALA A 423 -14.35 6.76 -31.05
CA ALA A 423 -13.78 6.47 -32.35
C ALA A 423 -12.28 6.84 -32.34
N ALA A 424 -11.47 5.97 -31.73
CA ALA A 424 -10.06 6.21 -31.44
C ALA A 424 -9.17 6.07 -32.68
N VAL A 425 -8.47 7.15 -33.04
CA VAL A 425 -7.37 7.14 -34.00
C VAL A 425 -6.10 6.83 -33.24
N ALA A 426 -5.64 5.58 -33.29
CA ALA A 426 -4.47 5.14 -32.55
C ALA A 426 -3.19 5.88 -33.02
N GLY A 427 -2.45 6.45 -32.07
CA GLY A 427 -1.21 7.17 -32.37
C GLY A 427 -0.26 7.28 -31.19
N ASP A 428 0.83 8.01 -31.43
CA ASP A 428 1.77 8.47 -30.39
C ASP A 428 1.09 9.52 -29.49
N LEU A 429 1.76 9.91 -28.40
CA LEU A 429 1.20 10.92 -27.49
C LEU A 429 0.96 12.24 -28.21
N PRO A 430 -0.17 12.93 -27.93
CA PRO A 430 -0.35 14.28 -28.41
C PRO A 430 0.68 15.20 -27.75
N ALA A 431 0.99 16.34 -28.37
CA ALA A 431 1.91 17.31 -27.77
C ALA A 431 1.43 17.75 -26.37
N PRO A 432 2.35 18.01 -25.42
CA PRO A 432 1.98 18.55 -24.11
C PRO A 432 1.11 19.80 -24.23
N LEU A 433 0.16 19.95 -23.29
CA LEU A 433 -0.62 21.18 -23.20
C LEU A 433 0.29 22.36 -22.80
N PRO A 434 -0.08 23.61 -23.16
CA PRO A 434 0.68 24.79 -22.75
C PRO A 434 0.83 24.85 -21.23
N ALA A 435 2.06 25.01 -20.77
CA ALA A 435 2.37 25.12 -19.34
C ALA A 435 1.73 26.37 -18.72
N ASP A 436 0.95 26.21 -17.64
CA ASP A 436 0.45 27.31 -16.80
C ASP A 436 1.19 27.28 -15.45
N PRO A 437 2.02 28.30 -15.13
CA PRO A 437 2.77 28.36 -13.89
C PRO A 437 1.91 28.78 -12.68
N ARG A 438 0.60 29.01 -12.86
CA ARG A 438 -0.30 29.50 -11.80
C ARG A 438 -1.23 28.43 -11.25
N VAL A 439 -1.38 27.31 -11.94
CA VAL A 439 -2.34 26.25 -11.60
C VAL A 439 -1.66 24.89 -11.55
N SER A 440 -1.92 24.16 -10.47
CA SER A 440 -1.56 22.74 -10.33
C SER A 440 -2.57 22.04 -9.43
N PRO A 441 -2.95 20.79 -9.73
CA PRO A 441 -3.78 20.01 -8.83
C PRO A 441 -3.05 19.62 -7.56
N ALA A 442 -3.82 19.45 -6.48
CA ALA A 442 -3.35 18.96 -5.21
C ALA A 442 -3.31 17.43 -5.23
N LEU A 443 -2.21 16.88 -4.72
CA LEU A 443 -2.04 15.45 -4.50
C LEU A 443 -2.57 15.08 -3.12
N ASP A 444 -3.16 13.90 -3.00
CA ASP A 444 -3.43 13.26 -1.71
C ASP A 444 -2.63 11.97 -1.67
N TYR A 445 -1.61 11.89 -0.82
CA TYR A 445 -0.78 10.69 -0.66
C TYR A 445 -1.60 9.46 -0.29
N SER A 446 -2.79 9.61 0.29
CA SER A 446 -3.66 8.48 0.63
C SER A 446 -4.41 7.87 -0.56
N THR A 447 -4.39 8.53 -1.73
CA THR A 447 -5.13 8.08 -2.91
C THR A 447 -4.26 7.24 -3.85
N ASP A 448 -4.93 6.33 -4.56
CA ASP A 448 -4.32 5.47 -5.57
C ASP A 448 -3.52 6.26 -6.63
N HIS A 449 -3.94 7.47 -7.00
CA HIS A 449 -3.27 8.29 -8.01
C HIS A 449 -1.97 8.97 -7.52
N THR A 450 -1.64 8.83 -6.23
CA THR A 450 -0.44 9.42 -5.64
C THR A 450 0.53 8.34 -5.15
N TYR A 451 0.28 7.67 -4.01
CA TYR A 451 1.29 6.78 -3.42
C TYR A 451 1.58 5.52 -4.24
N LYS A 452 0.63 5.07 -5.07
CA LYS A 452 0.84 3.89 -5.93
C LYS A 452 1.65 4.20 -7.18
N LEU A 453 1.85 5.47 -7.52
CA LEU A 453 2.61 5.87 -8.70
C LEU A 453 4.01 6.34 -8.31
N PRO A 454 5.04 6.05 -9.14
CA PRO A 454 6.32 6.68 -8.94
C PRO A 454 6.22 8.19 -9.19
N PRO A 455 6.91 9.02 -8.40
CA PRO A 455 6.90 10.47 -8.61
C PRO A 455 7.26 10.91 -10.03
N ALA A 456 8.18 10.21 -10.69
CA ALA A 456 8.54 10.47 -12.09
C ALA A 456 7.34 10.38 -13.04
N ARG A 457 6.43 9.42 -12.83
CA ARG A 457 5.19 9.24 -13.62
C ARG A 457 4.20 10.35 -13.35
N ILE A 458 3.96 10.70 -12.08
CA ILE A 458 3.07 11.82 -11.69
C ILE A 458 3.53 13.11 -12.36
N HIS A 459 4.83 13.44 -12.22
CA HIS A 459 5.38 14.64 -12.80
C HIS A 459 5.32 14.65 -14.34
N TRP A 460 5.58 13.50 -14.99
CA TRP A 460 5.40 13.38 -16.43
C TRP A 460 3.96 13.69 -16.85
N ILE A 461 2.96 13.16 -16.12
CA ILE A 461 1.56 13.46 -16.41
C ILE A 461 1.28 14.97 -16.25
N PHE A 462 1.77 15.60 -15.18
CA PHE A 462 1.61 17.05 -14.97
C PHE A 462 2.22 17.85 -16.14
N ASP A 463 3.39 17.43 -16.62
CA ASP A 463 4.05 18.07 -17.77
C ASP A 463 3.18 17.93 -19.05
N GLN A 464 2.60 16.76 -19.30
CA GLN A 464 1.72 16.52 -20.45
C GLN A 464 0.41 17.33 -20.38
N LEU A 465 -0.10 17.56 -19.17
CA LEU A 465 -1.33 18.30 -18.92
C LEU A 465 -1.10 19.81 -18.73
N GLY A 466 0.15 20.28 -18.78
CA GLY A 466 0.48 21.71 -18.67
C GLY A 466 0.47 22.26 -17.24
N PHE A 467 0.44 21.42 -16.21
CA PHE A 467 0.51 21.87 -14.82
C PHE A 467 1.96 22.18 -14.44
N ALA A 468 2.30 23.47 -14.45
CA ALA A 468 3.64 23.96 -14.13
C ALA A 468 3.70 24.77 -12.84
N GLY A 469 2.56 25.06 -12.21
CA GLY A 469 2.50 25.85 -10.98
C GLY A 469 2.96 25.08 -9.73
N PRO A 470 3.10 25.78 -8.59
CA PRO A 470 3.36 25.17 -7.30
C PRO A 470 2.33 24.10 -6.95
N MET A 471 2.82 22.91 -6.61
CA MET A 471 1.98 21.79 -6.19
C MET A 471 1.64 21.91 -4.71
N ASN A 472 0.51 21.36 -4.34
CA ASN A 472 0.15 21.11 -2.96
C ASN A 472 0.00 19.59 -2.81
N GLU A 473 0.50 19.03 -1.73
CA GLU A 473 0.41 17.61 -1.45
C GLU A 473 -0.09 17.45 -0.02
N TYR A 474 -1.17 16.72 0.16
CA TYR A 474 -1.72 16.35 1.45
C TYR A 474 -1.18 14.97 1.82
N ILE A 475 -0.40 14.91 2.90
CA ILE A 475 0.28 13.67 3.30
C ILE A 475 -0.69 12.58 3.78
N GLY A 476 -1.95 12.97 4.05
CA GLY A 476 -3.01 12.06 4.42
C GLY A 476 -3.03 11.69 5.91
N VAL A 477 -3.96 10.81 6.29
CA VAL A 477 -4.23 10.50 7.71
C VAL A 477 -3.76 9.12 8.17
N PHE A 478 -3.23 8.27 7.27
CA PHE A 478 -3.03 6.84 7.59
C PHE A 478 -1.76 6.17 7.08
N TRP A 479 -1.40 6.30 5.79
CA TRP A 479 -0.34 5.45 5.20
C TRP A 479 1.11 5.85 5.50
N TRP A 480 1.36 7.08 5.95
CA TRP A 480 2.72 7.63 5.99
C TRP A 480 3.48 7.36 7.30
N ASN A 481 2.76 7.09 8.38
CA ASN A 481 3.33 7.05 9.72
C ASN A 481 3.82 5.66 10.15
N GLN A 482 4.68 5.65 11.16
CA GLN A 482 5.08 4.43 11.86
C GLN A 482 3.94 3.87 12.70
N ARG A 483 3.84 2.54 12.77
CA ARG A 483 2.76 1.83 13.45
C ARG A 483 3.30 0.76 14.37
N LYS A 484 2.57 0.51 15.47
CA LYS A 484 2.74 -0.66 16.33
C LYS A 484 1.41 -1.34 16.55
N ARG A 485 1.45 -2.59 16.97
CA ARG A 485 0.25 -3.38 17.24
C ARG A 485 -0.09 -3.33 18.72
N GLU A 486 -1.35 -3.05 19.04
CA GLU A 486 -1.90 -3.12 20.39
C GLU A 486 -2.96 -4.21 20.49
N ASN A 487 -3.02 -4.86 21.66
CA ASN A 487 -4.01 -5.89 22.00
C ASN A 487 -4.02 -7.11 21.06
N ALA A 488 -2.90 -7.38 20.37
CA ALA A 488 -2.75 -8.57 19.56
C ALA A 488 -2.65 -9.82 20.43
N LEU A 489 -3.30 -10.89 20.00
CA LEU A 489 -3.12 -12.22 20.56
C LEU A 489 -2.47 -13.10 19.50
N ILE A 490 -1.22 -13.52 19.71
CA ILE A 490 -0.59 -14.51 18.84
C ILE A 490 -0.96 -15.90 19.34
N GLY A 491 -1.51 -16.75 18.47
CA GLY A 491 -1.80 -18.13 18.81
C GLY A 491 -0.54 -18.85 19.29
N GLN A 492 -0.63 -19.50 20.45
CA GLN A 492 0.48 -20.22 21.07
C GLN A 492 -0.03 -21.48 21.77
N VAL A 493 0.70 -22.57 21.59
CA VAL A 493 0.48 -23.83 22.29
C VAL A 493 1.76 -24.28 22.97
N GLN A 494 1.65 -24.75 24.20
CA GLN A 494 2.74 -25.38 24.95
C GLN A 494 2.47 -26.87 25.07
N ILE A 495 3.52 -27.65 24.83
CA ILE A 495 3.48 -29.11 24.84
C ILE A 495 4.54 -29.59 25.83
N THR A 496 4.12 -30.31 26.86
CA THR A 496 5.03 -30.89 27.84
C THR A 496 5.11 -32.40 27.63
N PHE A 497 6.34 -32.88 27.45
CA PHE A 497 6.65 -34.30 27.36
C PHE A 497 7.03 -34.82 28.74
N ALA A 498 6.48 -35.95 29.15
CA ALA A 498 6.78 -36.57 30.46
C ALA A 498 6.70 -38.09 30.41
N GLY A 499 7.24 -38.75 31.43
CA GLY A 499 7.33 -40.22 31.49
C GLY A 499 8.48 -40.78 30.66
N THR A 500 8.43 -42.08 30.38
CA THR A 500 9.46 -42.80 29.62
C THR A 500 8.87 -43.27 28.30
N PHE A 501 9.55 -42.97 27.20
CA PHE A 501 9.17 -43.44 25.88
C PHE A 501 10.07 -44.62 25.48
N ALA A 502 9.46 -45.70 25.01
CA ALA A 502 10.18 -46.90 24.57
C ALA A 502 10.63 -46.81 23.11
N ASP A 503 11.64 -47.60 22.75
CA ASP A 503 12.14 -47.70 21.38
C ASP A 503 11.01 -48.12 20.41
N GLY A 504 10.88 -47.39 19.30
CA GLY A 504 9.84 -47.59 18.29
C GLY A 504 8.50 -46.90 18.58
N GLU A 505 8.31 -46.29 19.75
CA GLU A 505 7.14 -45.44 20.02
C GLU A 505 7.16 -44.18 19.15
N THR A 506 5.98 -43.59 18.90
CA THR A 506 5.86 -42.47 17.97
C THR A 506 5.02 -41.33 18.53
N ILE A 507 5.42 -40.12 18.15
CA ILE A 507 4.72 -38.88 18.48
C ILE A 507 4.54 -38.10 17.18
N PHE A 508 3.33 -37.62 16.92
CA PHE A 508 3.02 -36.74 15.80
C PHE A 508 2.36 -35.46 16.29
N LEU A 509 2.86 -34.33 15.81
CA LEU A 509 2.23 -33.02 15.93
C LEU A 509 1.45 -32.74 14.66
N ARG A 510 0.15 -32.50 14.80
CA ARG A 510 -0.79 -32.38 13.69
C ARG A 510 -1.28 -30.95 13.55
N PHE A 511 -1.10 -30.39 12.35
CA PHE A 511 -1.49 -29.01 11.99
C PHE A 511 -2.57 -29.07 10.91
N GLY A 512 -3.81 -28.73 11.27
CA GLY A 512 -5.01 -28.81 10.43
C GLY A 512 -5.91 -30.02 10.70
N THR A 513 -7.14 -29.95 10.17
CA THR A 513 -8.20 -30.96 10.41
C THR A 513 -8.64 -31.72 9.14
N GLY A 514 -8.10 -31.38 7.97
CA GLY A 514 -8.53 -31.94 6.67
C GLY A 514 -7.45 -32.71 5.89
N PRO A 515 -7.67 -32.99 4.60
CA PRO A 515 -6.73 -33.73 3.74
C PRO A 515 -5.37 -33.04 3.57
N SER A 516 -5.30 -31.72 3.77
CA SER A 516 -4.09 -30.90 3.73
C SER A 516 -3.35 -30.79 5.07
N THR A 517 -3.72 -31.62 6.05
CA THR A 517 -3.08 -31.64 7.37
C THR A 517 -1.58 -31.91 7.24
N LEU A 518 -0.75 -31.07 7.85
CA LEU A 518 0.69 -31.31 7.99
C LEU A 518 0.97 -32.06 9.29
N MET A 519 1.84 -33.08 9.20
CA MET A 519 2.25 -33.88 10.35
C MET A 519 3.76 -33.84 10.51
N PHE A 520 4.21 -33.49 11.71
CA PHE A 520 5.62 -33.56 12.11
C PHE A 520 5.75 -34.72 13.08
N GLY A 521 6.54 -35.73 12.71
CA GLY A 521 6.65 -36.98 13.46
C GLY A 521 8.03 -37.20 14.06
N LYS A 522 8.07 -37.83 15.24
CA LYS A 522 9.27 -38.35 15.91
C LYS A 522 9.06 -39.82 16.23
N SER A 523 9.95 -40.68 15.72
CA SER A 523 10.13 -42.04 16.24
C SER A 523 11.11 -41.99 17.42
N VAL A 524 10.80 -42.67 18.52
CA VAL A 524 11.62 -42.68 19.74
C VAL A 524 12.65 -43.79 19.65
N PHE A 525 13.92 -43.45 19.91
CA PHE A 525 15.07 -44.35 20.00
C PHE A 525 15.52 -44.44 21.47
N PRO A 526 16.35 -45.42 21.86
CA PRO A 526 16.67 -45.69 23.26
C PRO A 526 17.36 -44.55 24.02
N ALA A 527 17.96 -43.61 23.30
CA ALA A 527 18.65 -42.45 23.86
C ALA A 527 17.75 -41.21 24.00
N ASP A 528 16.52 -41.25 23.46
CA ASP A 528 15.62 -40.11 23.54
C ASP A 528 15.05 -39.96 24.95
N THR A 529 15.18 -38.76 25.49
CA THR A 529 14.48 -38.27 26.68
C THR A 529 13.38 -37.29 26.29
N PRO A 530 12.42 -36.97 27.19
CA PRO A 530 11.44 -35.91 26.97
C PRO A 530 12.06 -34.57 26.51
N GLU A 531 13.23 -34.20 27.02
CA GLU A 531 13.96 -32.99 26.61
C GLU A 531 14.45 -33.08 25.16
N THR A 532 15.03 -34.23 24.76
CA THR A 532 15.49 -34.42 23.38
C THR A 532 14.34 -34.50 22.38
N ILE A 533 13.18 -35.04 22.79
CA ILE A 533 11.95 -35.06 21.99
C ILE A 533 11.44 -33.63 21.79
N ALA A 534 11.37 -32.83 22.85
CA ALA A 534 10.98 -31.43 22.74
C ALA A 534 11.95 -30.65 21.84
N LYS A 535 13.26 -30.86 22.00
CA LYS A 535 14.30 -30.24 21.16
C LYS A 535 14.17 -30.67 19.70
N HIS A 536 13.90 -31.94 19.41
CA HIS A 536 13.68 -32.46 18.06
C HIS A 536 12.59 -31.67 17.34
N PHE A 537 11.41 -31.55 17.95
CA PHE A 537 10.30 -30.83 17.34
C PHE A 537 10.59 -29.35 17.15
N ALA A 538 11.27 -28.70 18.11
CA ALA A 538 11.66 -27.30 17.96
C ALA A 538 12.55 -27.10 16.72
N LEU A 539 13.58 -27.93 16.56
CA LEU A 539 14.50 -27.85 15.42
C LEU A 539 13.81 -28.20 14.09
N PHE A 540 12.96 -29.22 14.07
CA PHE A 540 12.23 -29.64 12.88
C PHE A 540 11.24 -28.55 12.41
N LEU A 541 10.42 -28.01 13.33
CA LEU A 541 9.46 -26.97 13.02
C LEU A 541 10.13 -25.69 12.53
N ASN A 542 11.22 -25.25 13.18
CA ASN A 542 11.93 -24.04 12.76
C ASN A 542 12.59 -24.18 11.38
N GLY A 543 13.08 -25.37 11.03
CA GLY A 543 13.67 -25.62 9.71
C GLY A 543 12.66 -25.75 8.57
N SER A 544 11.40 -26.13 8.86
CA SER A 544 10.45 -26.56 7.83
C SER A 544 9.16 -25.75 7.77
N SER A 545 8.72 -25.13 8.87
CA SER A 545 7.42 -24.47 8.96
C SER A 545 7.48 -22.99 8.59
N VAL A 546 6.53 -22.61 7.72
CA VAL A 546 6.26 -21.22 7.30
C VAL A 546 5.08 -20.61 8.06
N GLY A 547 4.31 -21.40 8.82
CA GLY A 547 3.15 -20.95 9.59
C GLY A 547 3.43 -20.74 11.08
N VAL A 548 4.38 -21.49 11.64
CA VAL A 548 4.75 -21.44 13.06
C VAL A 548 6.27 -21.37 13.25
N TRP A 549 6.69 -20.98 14.44
CA TRP A 549 8.05 -21.18 14.95
C TRP A 549 7.97 -21.78 16.36
N ALA A 550 9.07 -22.33 16.86
CA ALA A 550 9.08 -23.04 18.12
C ALA A 550 10.31 -22.73 18.98
N ALA A 551 10.12 -22.78 20.29
CA ALA A 551 11.18 -22.70 21.30
C ALA A 551 11.03 -23.84 22.31
N VAL A 552 12.11 -24.18 23.01
CA VAL A 552 12.11 -25.27 23.99
C VAL A 552 12.75 -24.82 25.30
N SER A 553 12.17 -25.26 26.41
CA SER A 553 12.72 -25.12 27.76
C SER A 553 12.53 -26.45 28.51
N GLY A 554 13.64 -27.17 28.74
CA GLY A 554 13.59 -28.52 29.30
C GLY A 554 12.71 -29.46 28.46
N THR A 555 11.68 -30.02 29.08
CA THR A 555 10.71 -30.93 28.45
C THR A 555 9.52 -30.24 27.78
N THR A 556 9.49 -28.90 27.76
CA THR A 556 8.37 -28.13 27.23
C THR A 556 8.73 -27.47 25.91
N LEU A 557 7.95 -27.78 24.87
CA LEU A 557 7.98 -27.17 23.55
C LEU A 557 6.88 -26.09 23.48
N THR A 558 7.27 -24.86 23.19
CA THR A 558 6.34 -23.77 22.90
C THR A 558 6.30 -23.54 21.40
N ILE A 559 5.13 -23.70 20.78
CA ILE A 559 4.90 -23.44 19.36
C ILE A 559 4.06 -22.18 19.25
N THR A 560 4.48 -21.23 18.42
CA THR A 560 3.84 -19.93 18.25
C THR A 560 3.52 -19.70 16.78
N SER A 561 2.29 -19.30 16.47
CA SER A 561 1.90 -18.84 15.13
C SER A 561 2.75 -17.65 14.72
N ARG A 562 3.15 -17.57 13.46
CA ARG A 562 3.97 -16.45 12.97
C ARG A 562 3.19 -15.14 12.88
N SER A 563 1.88 -15.21 12.72
CA SER A 563 0.96 -14.08 12.63
C SER A 563 -0.32 -14.38 13.40
N PRO A 564 -1.02 -13.36 13.94
CA PRO A 564 -2.35 -13.54 14.50
C PRO A 564 -3.45 -13.64 13.43
N ARG A 565 -3.12 -13.38 12.16
CA ARG A 565 -4.13 -13.29 11.10
C ARG A 565 -4.83 -14.62 10.83
N PRO A 566 -6.06 -14.60 10.27
CA PRO A 566 -6.84 -15.80 10.00
C PRO A 566 -6.08 -16.89 9.22
N ALA A 567 -5.21 -16.52 8.26
CA ALA A 567 -4.40 -17.48 7.50
C ALA A 567 -3.40 -18.28 8.36
N TYR A 568 -3.11 -17.82 9.59
CA TYR A 568 -2.17 -18.44 10.54
C TYR A 568 -2.88 -19.00 11.78
N ARG A 569 -4.22 -18.99 11.81
CA ARG A 569 -5.02 -19.71 12.80
C ARG A 569 -5.07 -21.17 12.43
N ILE A 570 -4.21 -21.97 13.04
CA ILE A 570 -3.99 -23.37 12.64
C ILE A 570 -4.57 -24.30 13.70
N PRO A 571 -5.62 -25.09 13.40
CA PRO A 571 -6.07 -26.13 14.31
C PRO A 571 -4.93 -27.09 14.65
N PHE A 572 -4.78 -27.41 15.93
CA PHE A 572 -3.62 -28.16 16.41
C PHE A 572 -4.03 -29.34 17.28
N SER A 573 -3.35 -30.48 17.13
CA SER A 573 -3.52 -31.66 18.00
C SER A 573 -2.27 -32.51 18.03
N THR A 574 -2.18 -33.43 18.99
CA THR A 574 -1.11 -34.42 19.10
C THR A 574 -1.65 -35.83 18.94
N GLN A 575 -0.82 -36.72 18.38
CA GLN A 575 -1.08 -38.16 18.35
C GLN A 575 0.13 -38.86 18.96
N VAL A 576 -0.10 -39.68 19.99
CA VAL A 576 0.95 -40.34 20.76
C VAL A 576 0.63 -41.83 20.81
N ALA A 577 1.58 -42.64 20.34
CA ALA A 577 1.56 -44.09 20.51
C ALA A 577 2.65 -44.46 21.52
N SER A 578 2.31 -44.42 22.81
CA SER A 578 3.21 -44.75 23.91
C SER A 578 2.48 -45.44 25.05
N ALA A 579 3.14 -46.38 25.74
CA ALA A 579 2.60 -47.06 26.91
C ALA A 579 2.83 -46.28 28.23
N ALA A 580 3.92 -45.51 28.33
CA ALA A 580 4.33 -44.83 29.57
C ALA A 580 4.71 -43.36 29.39
N GLY A 581 4.96 -42.92 28.15
CA GLY A 581 5.20 -41.53 27.80
C GLY A 581 3.88 -40.78 27.65
N THR A 582 3.88 -39.52 28.09
CA THR A 582 2.70 -38.65 28.06
C THR A 582 3.03 -37.32 27.40
N VAL A 583 2.03 -36.76 26.74
CA VAL A 583 2.09 -35.43 26.11
C VAL A 583 0.88 -34.65 26.59
N THR A 584 1.12 -33.56 27.31
CA THR A 584 0.08 -32.63 27.74
C THR A 584 0.18 -31.33 26.96
N MET A 585 -0.96 -30.67 26.75
CA MET A 585 -1.06 -29.49 25.91
C MET A 585 -1.85 -28.40 26.62
N THR A 586 -1.36 -27.16 26.55
CA THR A 586 -2.08 -25.95 26.99
C THR A 586 -1.97 -24.86 25.94
N GLY A 587 -2.99 -23.99 25.87
CA GLY A 587 -3.09 -22.98 24.80
C GLY A 587 -3.65 -23.54 23.49
N ALA A 588 -3.61 -22.72 22.45
CA ALA A 588 -4.16 -23.02 21.13
C ALA A 588 -3.50 -22.13 20.06
N LEU A 589 -3.38 -22.67 18.83
CA LEU A 589 -2.82 -21.94 17.68
C LEU A 589 -3.91 -21.26 16.82
N ASP A 590 -5.18 -21.57 17.03
CA ASP A 590 -6.32 -21.06 16.25
C ASP A 590 -7.06 -19.89 16.91
N THR A 591 -6.50 -19.34 17.99
CA THR A 591 -7.08 -18.23 18.78
C THR A 591 -6.50 -16.85 18.44
N GLY A 592 -5.69 -16.74 17.38
CA GLY A 592 -4.98 -15.49 17.07
C GLY A 592 -5.92 -14.30 16.85
N ASP A 593 -5.61 -13.12 17.37
CA ASP A 593 -6.33 -11.86 17.16
C ASP A 593 -5.34 -10.78 16.71
N ALA A 594 -5.65 -10.10 15.60
CA ALA A 594 -4.77 -9.11 15.00
C ALA A 594 -4.67 -7.83 15.84
N GLY A 595 -5.59 -7.61 16.78
CA GLY A 595 -5.63 -6.37 17.56
C GLY A 595 -5.81 -5.15 16.65
N ALA A 596 -5.20 -4.02 17.03
CA ALA A 596 -5.26 -2.79 16.26
C ALA A 596 -3.86 -2.26 15.94
N TRP A 597 -3.71 -1.72 14.72
CA TRP A 597 -2.55 -0.92 14.34
C TRP A 597 -2.76 0.53 14.79
N VAL A 598 -1.95 0.99 15.74
CA VAL A 598 -1.94 2.36 16.26
C VAL A 598 -0.65 3.07 15.85
N ILE A 599 -0.68 4.40 15.78
CA ILE A 599 0.53 5.19 15.52
C ILE A 599 1.57 4.93 16.61
N ASP A 600 2.80 4.64 16.20
CA ASP A 600 3.93 4.53 17.11
C ASP A 600 4.70 5.85 17.17
N VAL A 601 4.48 6.60 18.25
CA VAL A 601 5.12 7.91 18.48
C VAL A 601 6.56 7.79 18.98
N GLU A 602 6.99 6.59 19.37
CA GLU A 602 8.37 6.35 19.86
C GLU A 602 9.32 5.99 18.72
N GLN A 603 8.79 5.52 17.58
CA GLN A 603 9.60 5.22 16.40
C GLN A 603 10.08 6.49 15.71
N THR A 604 11.39 6.52 15.42
CA THR A 604 12.05 7.59 14.67
C THR A 604 12.77 7.02 13.44
N PRO A 605 12.65 7.66 12.27
CA PRO A 605 11.84 8.84 12.01
C PRO A 605 10.32 8.55 12.00
N ALA A 606 9.50 9.60 12.18
CA ALA A 606 8.03 9.49 12.27
C ALA A 606 7.36 8.99 10.98
N LEU A 607 7.99 9.21 9.82
CA LEU A 607 7.54 8.65 8.54
C LEU A 607 8.11 7.23 8.35
N ASN A 608 7.25 6.30 7.97
CA ASN A 608 7.66 4.94 7.61
C ASN A 608 8.47 4.90 6.31
N ARG A 609 9.16 3.79 6.06
CA ARG A 609 10.14 3.68 4.96
C ARG A 609 9.55 3.99 3.58
N GLY A 610 8.39 3.44 3.26
CA GLY A 610 7.71 3.72 1.98
C GLY A 610 7.44 5.21 1.78
N ALA A 611 6.87 5.89 2.78
CA ALA A 611 6.62 7.33 2.69
C ALA A 611 7.91 8.14 2.55
N ARG A 612 8.97 7.79 3.28
CA ARG A 612 10.26 8.50 3.17
C ARG A 612 10.83 8.42 1.76
N ASP A 613 10.87 7.23 1.18
CA ASP A 613 11.51 7.02 -0.11
C ASP A 613 10.69 7.63 -1.25
N TRP A 614 9.36 7.56 -1.18
CA TRP A 614 8.48 8.23 -2.12
C TRP A 614 8.63 9.76 -2.05
N HIS A 615 8.59 10.36 -0.86
CA HIS A 615 8.73 11.81 -0.71
C HIS A 615 10.12 12.29 -1.10
N ALA A 616 11.17 11.56 -0.73
CA ALA A 616 12.53 11.88 -1.15
C ALA A 616 12.66 11.93 -2.68
N ASP A 617 12.01 11.01 -3.39
CA ASP A 617 11.99 10.99 -4.86
C ASP A 617 11.12 12.09 -5.45
N MET A 618 9.95 12.34 -4.86
CA MET A 618 9.06 13.44 -5.24
C MET A 618 9.77 14.80 -5.16
N PHE A 619 10.51 15.04 -4.08
CA PHE A 619 11.27 16.28 -3.91
C PHE A 619 12.45 16.41 -4.88
N ARG A 620 13.10 15.30 -5.24
CA ARG A 620 14.13 15.31 -6.31
C ARG A 620 13.53 15.64 -7.67
N GLU A 621 12.38 15.07 -8.02
CA GLU A 621 11.69 15.36 -9.28
C GLU A 621 11.16 16.79 -9.34
N CYS A 622 10.69 17.34 -8.21
CA CYS A 622 10.37 18.76 -8.04
C CYS A 622 11.61 19.64 -8.30
N LYS A 623 12.74 19.34 -7.64
CA LYS A 623 13.99 20.09 -7.81
C LYS A 623 14.45 20.07 -9.27
N ARG A 624 14.41 18.92 -9.92
CA ARG A 624 14.81 18.74 -11.32
C ARG A 624 13.99 19.60 -12.29
N ARG A 625 12.72 19.82 -11.99
CA ARG A 625 11.79 20.66 -12.79
C ARG A 625 11.71 22.10 -12.35
N ASN A 626 12.42 22.49 -11.29
CA ASN A 626 12.24 23.78 -10.63
C ASN A 626 10.76 24.04 -10.27
N ARG A 627 10.06 23.00 -9.81
CA ARG A 627 8.66 23.07 -9.38
C ARG A 627 8.59 23.11 -7.86
N GLN A 628 7.89 24.10 -7.32
CA GLN A 628 7.62 24.22 -5.89
C GLN A 628 6.57 23.17 -5.47
N ILE A 629 6.70 22.67 -4.24
CA ILE A 629 5.72 21.79 -3.60
C ILE A 629 5.52 22.22 -2.15
N VAL A 630 4.28 22.30 -1.73
CA VAL A 630 3.89 22.55 -0.33
C VAL A 630 3.24 21.30 0.24
N VAL A 631 3.85 20.73 1.27
CA VAL A 631 3.35 19.52 1.97
C VAL A 631 2.43 19.93 3.11
N ALA A 632 1.21 19.42 3.10
CA ALA A 632 0.16 19.71 4.06
C ALA A 632 -0.05 18.53 5.01
N GLU A 633 -0.10 18.84 6.30
CA GLU A 633 -0.54 17.92 7.35
C GLU A 633 -1.85 18.45 7.94
N SER A 634 -2.76 17.55 8.33
CA SER A 634 -4.01 17.91 9.02
C SER A 634 -3.98 17.62 10.52
N MET A 635 -5.04 18.04 11.23
CA MET A 635 -5.29 17.63 12.61
C MET A 635 -5.87 16.20 12.73
N GLU A 636 -6.20 15.55 11.61
CA GLU A 636 -6.81 14.22 11.60
C GLU A 636 -5.79 13.09 11.46
N LEU A 637 -5.99 12.00 12.22
CA LEU A 637 -5.17 10.79 12.16
C LEU A 637 -6.04 9.54 12.33
N VAL A 638 -5.75 8.47 11.59
CA VAL A 638 -6.37 7.15 11.81
C VAL A 638 -5.67 6.43 12.95
N ASN A 639 -6.43 5.91 13.92
CA ASN A 639 -5.95 5.20 15.10
C ASN A 639 -4.76 5.89 15.80
N PRO A 640 -4.88 7.17 16.22
CA PRO A 640 -3.84 7.81 17.02
C PRO A 640 -3.80 7.21 18.44
N PRO A 641 -2.70 7.42 19.19
CA PRO A 641 -2.61 6.95 20.57
C PRO A 641 -3.67 7.57 21.48
N GLU A 642 -3.97 6.92 22.61
CA GLU A 642 -4.87 7.49 23.61
C GLU A 642 -4.43 8.90 24.04
N GLY A 643 -5.39 9.79 24.22
CA GLY A 643 -5.14 11.18 24.61
C GLY A 643 -4.86 12.15 23.46
N PHE A 644 -4.78 11.68 22.21
CA PHE A 644 -4.64 12.54 21.04
C PHE A 644 -5.96 13.16 20.59
N GLY A 645 -7.09 12.47 20.75
CA GLY A 645 -8.37 12.92 20.21
C GLY A 645 -8.92 14.19 20.87
N ALA A 646 -9.56 15.02 20.05
CA ALA A 646 -10.51 16.03 20.53
C ALA A 646 -11.79 15.34 21.03
N VAL A 647 -12.38 15.88 22.09
CA VAL A 647 -13.49 15.22 22.81
C VAL A 647 -14.64 16.19 23.01
N TYR A 648 -15.86 15.70 22.77
CA TYR A 648 -17.11 16.40 23.00
C TYR A 648 -17.50 16.43 24.50
N PRO A 649 -18.48 17.25 24.93
CA PRO A 649 -18.89 17.31 26.34
C PRO A 649 -19.46 15.98 26.88
N ASP A 650 -19.96 15.10 26.00
CA ASP A 650 -20.47 13.77 26.33
C ASP A 650 -19.36 12.69 26.38
N ASN A 651 -18.09 13.10 26.36
CA ASN A 651 -16.90 12.25 26.38
C ASN A 651 -16.70 11.35 25.15
N LYS A 652 -17.39 11.64 24.04
CA LYS A 652 -17.10 10.98 22.76
C LYS A 652 -15.93 11.67 22.05
N ILE A 653 -15.08 10.88 21.41
CA ILE A 653 -14.01 11.36 20.54
C ILE A 653 -14.63 11.83 19.22
N VAL A 654 -14.02 12.84 18.59
CA VAL A 654 -14.36 13.26 17.23
C VAL A 654 -13.83 12.22 16.25
N GLU A 655 -14.74 11.55 15.53
CA GLU A 655 -14.40 10.62 14.46
C GLU A 655 -15.06 11.03 13.14
N THR A 656 -14.36 10.81 12.03
CA THR A 656 -14.80 11.06 10.66
C THR A 656 -14.56 9.82 9.79
N ASP A 657 -15.48 9.56 8.86
CA ASP A 657 -15.32 8.46 7.89
C ASP A 657 -14.33 8.89 6.80
N ILE A 658 -13.32 8.07 6.53
CA ILE A 658 -12.30 8.38 5.50
C ILE A 658 -12.63 7.77 4.12
N GLY A 659 -13.74 7.05 4.00
CA GLY A 659 -14.14 6.38 2.76
C GLY A 659 -13.30 5.15 2.37
N PHE A 660 -12.39 4.69 3.25
CA PHE A 660 -11.55 3.50 3.03
C PHE A 660 -11.91 2.38 4.00
N GLY A 661 -12.61 1.36 3.50
CA GLY A 661 -13.09 0.24 4.32
C GLY A 661 -13.97 0.72 5.48
N SER A 662 -13.69 0.23 6.69
CA SER A 662 -14.35 0.65 7.93
C SER A 662 -13.48 1.59 8.78
N LEU A 663 -12.41 2.15 8.22
CA LEU A 663 -11.52 3.03 8.96
C LEU A 663 -12.15 4.39 9.21
N LYS A 664 -11.78 4.98 10.34
CA LYS A 664 -12.14 6.34 10.71
C LYS A 664 -10.90 7.13 11.11
N SER A 665 -10.88 8.40 10.80
CA SER A 665 -9.91 9.35 11.35
C SER A 665 -10.46 10.00 12.60
N THR A 666 -9.55 10.43 13.46
CA THR A 666 -9.80 11.16 14.69
C THR A 666 -9.25 12.57 14.54
N HIS A 667 -10.08 13.59 14.70
CA HIS A 667 -9.60 14.96 14.83
C HIS A 667 -8.89 15.12 16.18
N CYS A 668 -7.62 15.47 16.13
CA CYS A 668 -6.76 15.53 17.30
C CYS A 668 -6.85 16.88 18.03
N ASN A 669 -6.48 16.87 19.31
CA ASN A 669 -6.48 18.05 20.18
C ASN A 669 -5.16 18.84 20.07
N PHE A 670 -5.15 20.02 20.70
CA PHE A 670 -3.99 20.91 20.76
C PHE A 670 -3.09 20.65 21.98
N GLY A 671 -2.99 19.38 22.39
CA GLY A 671 -2.17 18.95 23.51
C GLY A 671 -0.70 18.72 23.16
N PRO A 672 0.18 18.65 24.17
CA PRO A 672 1.62 18.52 23.95
C PRO A 672 2.01 17.22 23.25
N ALA A 673 1.29 16.11 23.47
CA ALA A 673 1.59 14.83 22.82
C ALA A 673 1.42 14.92 21.29
N MET A 674 0.24 15.40 20.84
CA MET A 674 -0.01 15.64 19.41
C MET A 674 0.97 16.66 18.82
N ARG A 675 1.20 17.78 19.54
CA ARG A 675 2.15 18.81 19.09
C ARG A 675 3.54 18.25 18.83
N ASN A 676 4.07 17.45 19.76
CA ASN A 676 5.41 16.90 19.64
C ASN A 676 5.51 15.90 18.48
N TYR A 677 4.44 15.14 18.25
CA TYR A 677 4.35 14.24 17.10
C TYR A 677 4.36 15.00 15.76
N GLN A 678 3.55 16.05 15.63
CA GLN A 678 3.54 16.93 14.45
C GLN A 678 4.90 17.60 14.23
N ILE A 679 5.56 18.07 15.30
CA ILE A 679 6.94 18.59 15.21
C ILE A 679 7.88 17.54 14.61
N ALA A 680 7.82 16.29 15.07
CA ALA A 680 8.67 15.22 14.56
C ALA A 680 8.40 14.91 13.08
N ALA A 681 7.13 14.81 12.68
CA ALA A 681 6.72 14.55 11.31
C ALA A 681 7.13 15.69 10.36
N LEU A 682 6.76 16.92 10.69
CA LEU A 682 7.02 18.11 9.87
C LEU A 682 8.51 18.46 9.79
N THR A 683 9.26 18.28 10.88
CA THR A 683 10.73 18.46 10.85
C THR A 683 11.37 17.46 9.90
N HIS A 684 10.90 16.22 9.89
CA HIS A 684 11.44 15.20 9.03
C HIS A 684 11.08 15.41 7.54
N ILE A 685 9.86 15.88 7.24
CA ILE A 685 9.49 16.33 5.89
C ILE A 685 10.41 17.48 5.44
N ALA A 686 10.64 18.48 6.31
CA ALA A 686 11.56 19.57 6.03
C ALA A 686 13.01 19.09 5.78
N SER A 687 13.45 18.06 6.51
CA SER A 687 14.74 17.39 6.27
C SER A 687 14.82 16.79 4.87
N LEU A 688 13.79 16.06 4.44
CA LEU A 688 13.73 15.46 3.10
C LEU A 688 13.72 16.51 1.99
N MET A 689 12.94 17.60 2.15
CA MET A 689 12.93 18.71 1.19
C MET A 689 14.30 19.40 1.11
N SER A 690 14.93 19.66 2.27
CA SER A 690 16.27 20.25 2.34
C SER A 690 17.32 19.35 1.69
N ALA A 691 17.25 18.04 1.91
CA ALA A 691 18.16 17.06 1.30
C ALA A 691 18.04 17.01 -0.23
N ALA A 692 16.85 17.27 -0.78
CA ALA A 692 16.65 17.43 -2.22
C ALA A 692 17.08 18.82 -2.75
N GLY A 693 17.51 19.74 -1.87
CA GLY A 693 17.91 21.10 -2.23
C GLY A 693 16.73 22.04 -2.51
N LEU A 694 15.55 21.74 -1.95
CA LEU A 694 14.39 22.63 -1.94
C LEU A 694 14.39 23.48 -0.66
N VAL A 695 13.76 24.65 -0.74
CA VAL A 695 13.33 25.37 0.47
C VAL A 695 12.15 24.58 1.04
N PRO A 696 12.18 24.17 2.33
CA PRO A 696 11.04 23.49 2.92
C PRO A 696 9.80 24.38 2.93
N GLU A 697 8.67 23.86 2.45
CA GLU A 697 7.39 24.54 2.44
C GLU A 697 6.32 23.63 3.01
N ILE A 698 5.81 24.03 4.17
CA ILE A 698 4.87 23.26 4.96
C ILE A 698 3.56 24.03 5.05
N GLN A 699 2.46 23.32 4.89
CA GLN A 699 1.13 23.85 5.13
C GLN A 699 0.54 23.21 6.39
N LEU A 700 0.02 24.05 7.27
CA LEU A 700 -0.84 23.61 8.36
C LEU A 700 -2.26 23.53 7.80
N GLY A 701 -2.63 22.33 7.34
CA GLY A 701 -3.91 22.00 6.71
C GLY A 701 -5.02 21.91 7.75
N GLU A 702 -5.97 22.84 7.76
CA GLU A 702 -7.07 22.81 8.74
C GLU A 702 -6.62 22.69 10.20
N PHE A 703 -5.58 23.44 10.59
CA PHE A 703 -5.21 23.60 12.00
C PHE A 703 -6.22 24.52 12.69
N LEU A 704 -7.35 23.95 13.06
CA LEU A 704 -8.50 24.59 13.68
C LEU A 704 -9.18 23.63 14.65
N TRP A 705 -9.99 24.15 15.56
CA TRP A 705 -10.84 23.30 16.36
C TRP A 705 -11.97 22.70 15.52
N TRP A 706 -12.29 21.44 15.78
CA TRP A 706 -13.40 20.74 15.12
C TRP A 706 -14.68 21.59 15.08
N PHE A 707 -15.19 21.77 13.86
CA PHE A 707 -16.20 22.76 13.54
C PHE A 707 -17.64 22.24 13.61
N PHE A 708 -17.84 20.92 13.69
CA PHE A 708 -19.17 20.33 13.88
C PHE A 708 -19.50 20.05 15.35
N THR A 709 -20.78 20.20 15.69
CA THR A 709 -21.32 19.78 16.99
C THR A 709 -21.87 18.36 16.89
N ASN A 710 -21.67 17.53 17.93
CA ASN A 710 -22.36 16.25 18.05
C ASN A 710 -23.71 16.36 18.78
N ARG A 711 -24.14 17.58 19.10
CA ARG A 711 -25.44 17.83 19.74
C ARG A 711 -26.57 17.64 18.74
N THR A 712 -27.50 16.77 19.07
CA THR A 712 -28.74 16.57 18.33
C THR A 712 -29.92 16.52 19.30
N ALA A 713 -31.15 16.43 18.79
CA ALA A 713 -32.31 16.19 19.64
C ALA A 713 -32.19 14.86 20.43
N GLN A 714 -31.52 13.86 19.84
CA GLN A 714 -31.26 12.55 20.43
C GLN A 714 -29.99 12.52 21.29
N ASN A 715 -29.07 13.47 21.10
CA ASN A 715 -27.87 13.66 21.93
C ASN A 715 -27.85 15.07 22.54
N PRO A 716 -28.75 15.41 23.49
CA PRO A 716 -28.84 16.75 24.06
C PRO A 716 -27.61 17.13 24.91
N ASN A 717 -26.85 16.13 25.37
CA ASN A 717 -25.64 16.30 26.16
C ASN A 717 -24.38 16.55 25.30
N GLY A 718 -24.50 16.48 23.97
CA GLY A 718 -23.42 16.80 23.05
C GLY A 718 -23.07 18.30 22.97
N GLY A 719 -22.12 18.66 22.13
CA GLY A 719 -21.69 20.04 21.89
C GLY A 719 -20.46 20.13 20.99
N MET A 720 -19.66 21.18 21.18
CA MET A 720 -18.39 21.39 20.47
C MET A 720 -17.25 20.57 21.09
N ALA A 721 -16.22 20.20 20.32
CA ALA A 721 -15.17 19.30 20.78
C ALA A 721 -13.97 20.00 21.45
N PHE A 722 -14.18 20.64 22.61
CA PHE A 722 -13.15 21.35 23.37
C PHE A 722 -12.79 20.70 24.72
N TYR A 723 -13.24 19.46 24.95
CA TYR A 723 -13.39 18.89 26.29
C TYR A 723 -12.53 17.65 26.53
N ASP A 724 -11.43 17.52 25.80
CA ASP A 724 -10.39 16.53 26.11
C ASP A 724 -9.72 16.87 27.46
N THR A 725 -9.09 15.87 28.07
CA THR A 725 -8.50 15.98 29.43
C THR A 725 -7.45 17.07 29.53
N ASP A 726 -6.62 17.23 28.51
CA ASP A 726 -5.53 18.21 28.48
C ASP A 726 -6.08 19.64 28.35
N THR A 727 -7.05 19.86 27.47
CA THR A 727 -7.74 21.14 27.31
C THR A 727 -8.52 21.52 28.58
N LYS A 728 -9.23 20.58 29.22
CA LYS A 728 -9.93 20.80 30.49
C LYS A 728 -8.97 21.23 31.61
N THR A 729 -7.85 20.54 31.74
CA THR A 729 -6.83 20.82 32.76
C THR A 729 -6.23 22.20 32.57
N ALA A 730 -5.87 22.53 31.32
CA ALA A 730 -5.31 23.84 31.00
C ALA A 730 -6.35 24.98 31.15
N ALA A 731 -7.62 24.73 30.84
CA ALA A 731 -8.68 25.70 31.07
C ALA A 731 -8.85 26.00 32.57
N GLN A 732 -8.86 24.95 33.41
CA GLN A 732 -8.92 25.10 34.86
C GLN A 732 -7.74 25.92 35.41
N ALA A 733 -6.53 25.67 34.89
CA ALA A 733 -5.34 26.42 35.28
C ALA A 733 -5.36 27.88 34.83
N ALA A 734 -5.81 28.16 33.60
CA ALA A 734 -5.80 29.51 33.02
C ALA A 734 -6.98 30.38 33.48
N LEU A 735 -8.16 29.78 33.67
CA LEU A 735 -9.41 30.49 33.97
C LEU A 735 -9.78 30.45 35.45
N GLY A 736 -9.16 29.56 36.26
CA GLY A 736 -9.53 29.30 37.64
C GLY A 736 -10.86 28.55 37.81
N ARG A 737 -11.46 28.09 36.71
CA ARG A 737 -12.74 27.36 36.65
C ARG A 737 -12.78 26.48 35.41
N GLN A 738 -13.76 25.58 35.35
CA GLN A 738 -14.01 24.79 34.15
C GLN A 738 -14.44 25.67 32.96
N LEU A 739 -14.06 25.21 31.77
CA LEU A 739 -14.49 25.78 30.50
C LEU A 739 -16.02 25.68 30.37
N THR A 740 -16.65 26.75 29.92
CA THR A 740 -18.09 26.77 29.59
C THR A 740 -18.40 25.68 28.57
N THR A 741 -19.53 25.02 28.72
CA THR A 741 -20.01 24.05 27.72
C THR A 741 -20.66 24.76 26.54
N PHE A 742 -19.95 24.82 25.41
CA PHE A 742 -20.46 25.25 24.12
C PHE A 742 -21.14 24.07 23.42
N ARG A 743 -22.39 24.30 23.00
CA ARG A 743 -23.32 23.36 22.39
C ARG A 743 -23.39 23.49 20.87
N SER A 744 -23.03 24.65 20.31
CA SER A 744 -23.21 24.97 18.89
C SER A 744 -22.04 25.82 18.35
N PRO A 745 -21.70 25.70 17.06
CA PRO A 745 -20.73 26.58 16.40
C PRO A 745 -21.15 28.07 16.36
N ASP A 746 -22.42 28.37 16.64
CA ASP A 746 -22.97 29.73 16.72
C ASP A 746 -23.29 30.20 18.15
N ASP A 747 -22.81 29.50 19.18
CA ASP A 747 -22.94 29.99 20.56
C ASP A 747 -22.25 31.35 20.75
N ASP A 748 -22.70 32.12 21.74
CA ASP A 748 -22.18 33.46 22.00
C ASP A 748 -20.72 33.42 22.50
N PRO A 749 -19.74 33.93 21.72
CA PRO A 749 -18.34 33.94 22.12
C PRO A 749 -18.06 34.92 23.28
N SER A 750 -19.01 35.78 23.65
CA SER A 750 -18.87 36.77 24.73
C SER A 750 -19.16 36.22 26.13
N VAL A 751 -19.62 34.97 26.25
CA VAL A 751 -19.86 34.31 27.55
C VAL A 751 -18.64 34.44 28.46
N ASN A 752 -18.90 34.72 29.75
CA ASN A 752 -17.88 35.06 30.76
C ASN A 752 -16.92 36.18 30.32
N GLY A 753 -17.46 37.20 29.64
CA GLY A 753 -16.66 38.31 29.09
C GLY A 753 -15.69 37.87 27.99
N GLY A 754 -15.96 36.74 27.34
CA GLY A 754 -15.14 36.13 26.28
C GLY A 754 -13.84 35.47 26.76
N ALA A 755 -13.71 35.20 28.06
CA ALA A 755 -12.49 34.57 28.60
C ALA A 755 -12.27 33.14 28.06
N ASP A 756 -13.33 32.35 27.95
CA ASP A 756 -13.30 30.96 27.46
C ASP A 756 -12.89 30.90 25.97
N MET A 757 -13.52 31.74 25.14
CA MET A 757 -13.17 31.86 23.72
C MET A 757 -11.71 32.30 23.55
N ARG A 758 -11.26 33.33 24.29
CA ARG A 758 -9.85 33.78 24.22
C ARG A 758 -8.89 32.67 24.60
N PHE A 759 -9.21 31.88 25.64
CA PHE A 759 -8.41 30.72 26.01
C PHE A 759 -8.30 29.70 24.86
N LEU A 760 -9.41 29.30 24.24
CA LEU A 760 -9.42 28.35 23.13
C LEU A 760 -8.62 28.86 21.93
N ARG A 761 -8.80 30.13 21.57
CA ARG A 761 -8.07 30.79 20.48
C ARG A 761 -6.58 30.89 20.76
N SER A 762 -6.19 31.29 21.98
CA SER A 762 -4.79 31.37 22.39
C SER A 762 -4.12 30.00 22.43
N ARG A 763 -4.85 28.93 22.76
CA ARG A 763 -4.34 27.56 22.72
C ARG A 763 -3.97 27.14 21.31
N LEU A 764 -4.88 27.34 20.34
CA LEU A 764 -4.63 27.07 18.92
C LEU A 764 -3.41 27.85 18.43
N HIS A 765 -3.37 29.16 18.68
CA HIS A 765 -2.25 30.02 18.27
C HIS A 765 -0.91 29.56 18.88
N ALA A 766 -0.88 29.22 20.17
CA ALA A 766 0.33 28.75 20.85
C ALA A 766 0.82 27.41 20.31
N HIS A 767 -0.10 26.48 20.00
CA HIS A 767 0.23 25.18 19.41
C HIS A 767 0.93 25.33 18.06
N VAL A 768 0.32 26.10 17.16
CA VAL A 768 0.83 26.42 15.82
C VAL A 768 2.18 27.14 15.89
N THR A 769 2.30 28.14 16.76
CA THR A 769 3.55 28.91 16.94
C THR A 769 4.70 28.01 17.39
N ALA A 770 4.44 27.09 18.32
CA ALA A 770 5.45 26.16 18.82
C ALA A 770 5.92 25.18 17.73
N ILE A 771 5.01 24.69 16.87
CA ILE A 771 5.37 23.86 15.72
C ILE A 771 6.28 24.62 14.75
N MET A 772 5.83 25.81 14.30
CA MET A 772 6.60 26.61 13.34
C MET A 772 7.99 26.97 13.88
N SER A 773 8.07 27.33 15.17
CA SER A 773 9.33 27.64 15.84
C SER A 773 10.28 26.45 15.88
N ALA A 774 9.79 25.27 16.27
CA ALA A 774 10.60 24.05 16.36
C ALA A 774 11.16 23.63 14.99
N VAL A 775 10.32 23.63 13.96
CA VAL A 775 10.74 23.25 12.60
C VAL A 775 11.72 24.29 12.02
N ARG A 776 11.49 25.60 12.19
CA ARG A 776 12.45 26.64 11.75
C ARG A 776 13.77 26.60 12.52
N SER A 777 13.76 26.14 13.77
CA SER A 777 14.99 25.91 14.54
C SER A 777 15.83 24.78 13.93
N ALA A 778 15.19 23.69 13.48
CA ALA A 778 15.86 22.57 12.81
C ALA A 778 16.24 22.89 11.34
N HIS A 779 15.37 23.60 10.63
CA HIS A 779 15.53 23.95 9.21
C HIS A 779 15.27 25.45 9.01
N PRO A 780 16.30 26.30 9.19
CA PRO A 780 16.19 27.73 8.95
C PRO A 780 15.73 28.05 7.53
N GLY A 781 14.80 28.99 7.39
CA GLY A 781 14.24 29.37 6.08
C GLY A 781 13.03 28.54 5.65
N THR A 782 12.57 27.57 6.45
CA THR A 782 11.30 26.87 6.22
C THR A 782 10.15 27.88 6.14
N GLN A 783 9.37 27.79 5.07
CA GLN A 783 8.19 28.61 4.84
C GLN A 783 6.92 27.89 5.30
N PHE A 784 6.03 28.63 5.95
CA PHE A 784 4.76 28.12 6.45
C PHE A 784 3.57 28.75 5.73
N GLU A 785 2.61 27.91 5.34
CA GLU A 785 1.33 28.30 4.76
C GLU A 785 0.18 27.87 5.67
N LEU A 786 -0.78 28.76 5.93
CA LEU A 786 -2.04 28.41 6.59
C LEU A 786 -3.06 28.01 5.52
N LEU A 787 -3.69 26.83 5.62
CA LEU A 787 -4.93 26.55 4.88
C LEU A 787 -6.11 26.83 5.79
N PHE A 788 -7.00 27.74 5.37
CA PHE A 788 -8.15 28.17 6.15
C PHE A 788 -9.47 27.89 5.41
N PRO A 789 -10.28 26.90 5.88
CA PRO A 789 -11.60 26.64 5.34
C PRO A 789 -12.59 27.69 5.86
N TYR A 790 -13.02 28.60 4.99
CA TYR A 790 -13.83 29.75 5.42
C TYR A 790 -15.31 29.41 5.62
N ASP A 791 -15.85 28.45 4.87
CA ASP A 791 -17.24 28.00 4.99
C ASP A 791 -17.58 27.48 6.39
N VAL A 792 -16.76 26.59 6.94
CA VAL A 792 -16.95 26.04 8.30
C VAL A 792 -16.67 27.05 9.42
N ASN A 793 -16.08 28.19 9.06
CA ASN A 793 -15.75 29.31 9.94
C ASN A 793 -16.45 30.61 9.53
N TYR A 794 -17.50 30.53 8.71
CA TYR A 794 -18.21 31.72 8.25
C TYR A 794 -18.91 32.38 9.45
N PRO A 795 -19.00 33.73 9.57
CA PRO A 795 -19.45 34.38 10.81
C PRO A 795 -20.88 34.03 11.25
N THR A 796 -21.72 33.58 10.32
CA THR A 796 -23.10 33.16 10.54
C THR A 796 -23.37 31.80 9.87
N PRO A 797 -24.22 30.92 10.41
CA PRO A 797 -24.61 29.69 9.72
C PRO A 797 -25.11 29.96 8.29
N THR A 798 -24.42 29.43 7.28
CA THR A 798 -24.63 29.76 5.85
C THR A 798 -24.46 28.53 4.96
N GLY A 799 -24.93 28.59 3.71
CA GLY A 799 -24.80 27.51 2.74
C GLY A 799 -25.83 26.40 2.90
N VAL A 800 -25.74 25.36 2.07
CA VAL A 800 -26.71 24.26 2.05
C VAL A 800 -26.61 23.37 3.29
N HIS A 801 -25.45 23.36 3.95
CA HIS A 801 -25.25 22.64 5.21
C HIS A 801 -25.35 23.52 6.46
N GLN A 802 -25.62 24.82 6.32
CA GLN A 802 -25.73 25.78 7.43
C GLN A 802 -24.47 25.80 8.32
N LEU A 803 -23.30 25.89 7.68
CA LEU A 803 -21.99 25.83 8.34
C LEU A 803 -21.54 27.19 8.86
N GLY A 804 -20.61 27.18 9.81
CA GLY A 804 -20.10 28.38 10.46
C GLY A 804 -20.90 28.81 11.68
N GLY A 805 -20.57 29.99 12.19
CA GLY A 805 -21.18 30.60 13.36
C GLY A 805 -20.22 31.53 14.10
N ARG A 806 -20.78 32.34 15.00
CA ARG A 806 -20.04 33.34 15.77
C ARG A 806 -18.92 32.73 16.62
N LEU A 807 -19.12 31.53 17.17
CA LEU A 807 -18.09 30.86 17.97
C LEU A 807 -16.95 30.36 17.08
N ASN A 808 -17.23 29.54 16.06
CA ASN A 808 -16.23 28.96 15.17
C ASN A 808 -15.36 30.04 14.52
N SER A 809 -15.99 31.04 13.91
CA SER A 809 -15.30 32.18 13.27
C SER A 809 -14.33 32.89 14.22
N THR A 810 -14.64 32.93 15.52
CA THR A 810 -13.81 33.62 16.51
C THR A 810 -12.71 32.72 17.10
N VAL A 811 -12.97 31.43 17.34
CA VAL A 811 -11.98 30.51 17.95
C VAL A 811 -10.93 30.02 16.95
N ASN A 812 -11.31 29.86 15.67
CA ASN A 812 -10.46 29.25 14.64
C ASN A 812 -9.67 30.26 13.80
N LEU A 813 -9.96 31.56 13.91
CA LEU A 813 -9.17 32.62 13.29
C LEU A 813 -8.55 33.55 14.36
N PRO A 814 -7.42 33.14 14.98
CA PRO A 814 -6.60 34.02 15.78
C PRO A 814 -6.35 35.39 15.12
N THR A 815 -6.48 36.45 15.92
CA THR A 815 -6.29 37.83 15.46
C THR A 815 -4.90 38.09 14.89
N GLU A 816 -3.91 37.37 15.41
CA GLU A 816 -2.52 37.35 14.97
C GLU A 816 -2.39 36.86 13.53
N TRP A 817 -3.31 36.03 13.03
CA TRP A 817 -3.27 35.50 11.66
C TRP A 817 -3.85 36.45 10.61
N HIS A 818 -4.42 37.59 11.01
CA HIS A 818 -5.05 38.52 10.08
C HIS A 818 -4.05 39.14 9.09
N ASN A 819 -2.78 39.27 9.44
CA ASN A 819 -1.77 39.77 8.51
C ASN A 819 -0.45 39.04 8.65
N LYS A 820 0.33 39.06 7.57
CA LYS A 820 1.63 38.38 7.48
C LYS A 820 2.56 38.73 8.63
N ALA A 821 2.70 40.00 8.97
CA ALA A 821 3.68 40.51 9.94
C ALA A 821 3.49 39.96 11.35
N SER A 822 2.25 39.64 11.75
CA SER A 822 1.93 39.12 13.09
C SER A 822 1.67 37.61 13.12
N SER A 823 1.40 36.99 11.97
CA SER A 823 0.93 35.61 11.90
C SER A 823 2.01 34.55 12.12
N GLY A 824 3.27 34.88 11.82
CA GLY A 824 4.36 33.92 11.72
C GLY A 824 4.34 33.06 10.44
N PHE A 825 3.25 33.09 9.68
CA PHE A 825 3.10 32.43 8.38
C PHE A 825 3.67 33.28 7.25
N ASP A 826 4.16 32.60 6.21
CA ASP A 826 4.64 33.22 4.98
C ASP A 826 3.52 33.43 3.96
N ARG A 827 2.49 32.57 4.01
CA ARG A 827 1.34 32.57 3.11
C ARG A 827 0.04 32.17 3.81
N ILE A 828 -1.07 32.58 3.23
CA ILE A 828 -2.40 32.11 3.57
C ILE A 828 -3.08 31.56 2.31
N LYS A 829 -3.66 30.38 2.42
CA LYS A 829 -4.49 29.72 1.42
C LYS A 829 -5.90 29.60 1.97
N THR A 830 -6.90 29.99 1.20
CA THR A 830 -8.30 29.76 1.57
C THR A 830 -8.89 28.61 0.77
N GLU A 831 -9.90 27.97 1.37
CA GLU A 831 -10.80 27.04 0.70
C GLU A 831 -12.22 27.24 1.24
N ALA A 832 -13.21 26.72 0.52
CA ALA A 832 -14.59 26.62 0.99
C ALA A 832 -15.28 25.51 0.20
N LEU A 833 -15.25 24.30 0.75
CA LEU A 833 -15.81 23.11 0.11
C LEU A 833 -17.32 23.28 -0.09
N ASP A 834 -18.06 23.60 0.97
CA ASP A 834 -19.51 23.76 0.92
C ASP A 834 -19.91 24.84 -0.09
N PHE A 835 -19.28 26.02 -0.05
CA PHE A 835 -19.67 27.13 -0.92
C PHE A 835 -19.40 26.85 -2.40
N GLY A 836 -18.20 26.35 -2.73
CA GLY A 836 -17.80 26.11 -4.11
C GLY A 836 -18.48 24.88 -4.73
N ALA A 837 -18.51 23.77 -4.00
CA ALA A 837 -18.86 22.48 -4.57
C ALA A 837 -20.31 22.02 -4.25
N TRP A 838 -20.85 22.31 -3.07
CA TRP A 838 -22.18 21.84 -2.68
C TRP A 838 -23.25 22.90 -2.91
N CYS A 839 -23.05 24.11 -2.40
CA CYS A 839 -23.89 25.28 -2.68
C CYS A 839 -23.79 25.70 -4.14
N ARG A 840 -22.58 25.56 -4.73
CA ARG A 840 -22.24 26.09 -6.06
C ARG A 840 -22.49 27.59 -6.16
N ASP A 841 -22.24 28.31 -5.07
CA ASP A 841 -22.50 29.74 -4.94
C ASP A 841 -21.20 30.53 -5.19
N LEU A 842 -21.14 31.19 -6.34
CA LEU A 842 -19.98 32.00 -6.72
C LEU A 842 -19.85 33.27 -5.88
N ASN A 843 -20.93 33.81 -5.30
CA ASN A 843 -20.84 34.98 -4.42
C ASN A 843 -20.15 34.60 -3.11
N LEU A 844 -20.60 33.52 -2.47
CA LEU A 844 -19.96 32.99 -1.26
C LEU A 844 -18.51 32.56 -1.54
N SER A 845 -18.26 31.96 -2.71
CA SER A 845 -16.89 31.64 -3.14
C SER A 845 -16.02 32.90 -3.30
N SER A 846 -16.57 33.99 -3.85
CA SER A 846 -15.86 35.29 -3.96
C SER A 846 -15.48 35.83 -2.58
N GLU A 847 -16.39 35.75 -1.60
CA GLU A 847 -16.10 36.19 -0.23
C GLU A 847 -14.93 35.43 0.38
N THR A 848 -14.87 34.10 0.18
CA THR A 848 -13.73 33.25 0.59
C THR A 848 -12.42 33.66 -0.08
N ILE A 849 -12.46 33.92 -1.39
CA ILE A 849 -11.28 34.29 -2.18
C ILE A 849 -10.72 35.65 -1.70
N GLU A 850 -11.61 36.61 -1.41
CA GLU A 850 -11.24 37.97 -1.00
C GLU A 850 -10.84 38.08 0.48
N LEU A 851 -11.22 37.11 1.31
CA LEU A 851 -11.01 37.14 2.77
C LEU A 851 -9.56 37.53 3.15
N PRO A 852 -8.49 36.92 2.60
CA PRO A 852 -7.13 37.27 2.98
C PRO A 852 -6.78 38.75 2.72
N ARG A 853 -7.25 39.32 1.60
CA ARG A 853 -7.06 40.75 1.28
C ARG A 853 -7.78 41.63 2.29
N LYS A 854 -9.00 41.25 2.70
CA LYS A 854 -9.79 41.95 3.73
C LYS A 854 -9.09 41.91 5.10
N LEU A 855 -8.37 40.83 5.40
CA LEU A 855 -7.59 40.71 6.63
C LEU A 855 -6.26 41.50 6.60
N GLY A 856 -5.77 41.83 5.39
CA GLY A 856 -4.57 42.65 5.20
C GLY A 856 -3.37 41.91 4.60
N TRP A 857 -3.58 40.70 4.05
CA TRP A 857 -2.53 39.97 3.33
C TRP A 857 -2.27 40.58 1.94
N GLU A 858 -1.01 40.58 1.53
CA GLU A 858 -0.59 41.02 0.18
C GLU A 858 -0.86 39.92 -0.86
N ARG A 859 -1.19 40.32 -2.09
CA ARG A 859 -1.61 39.40 -3.17
C ARG A 859 -0.61 38.28 -3.40
N GLU A 860 0.68 38.58 -3.42
CA GLU A 860 1.77 37.62 -3.63
C GLU A 860 1.86 36.53 -2.56
N ASN A 861 1.26 36.73 -1.38
CA ASN A 861 1.28 35.81 -0.26
C ASN A 861 -0.05 35.04 -0.09
N ILE A 862 -0.97 35.20 -1.04
CA ILE A 862 -2.30 34.57 -1.00
C ILE A 862 -2.36 33.42 -2.01
N ARG A 863 -3.06 32.35 -1.66
CA ARG A 863 -3.43 31.25 -2.57
C ARG A 863 -4.88 30.85 -2.34
N HIS A 864 -5.45 30.08 -3.27
CA HIS A 864 -6.78 29.51 -3.12
C HIS A 864 -6.80 28.05 -3.57
N LEU A 865 -7.54 27.20 -2.86
CA LEU A 865 -7.84 25.83 -3.26
C LEU A 865 -9.27 25.76 -3.80
N VAL A 866 -9.44 25.28 -5.03
CA VAL A 866 -10.75 25.08 -5.65
C VAL A 866 -11.14 23.61 -5.56
N PRO A 867 -12.25 23.27 -4.90
CA PRO A 867 -12.74 21.91 -4.81
C PRO A 867 -13.43 21.45 -6.10
N ILE A 868 -13.03 20.28 -6.57
CA ILE A 868 -13.51 19.58 -7.76
C ILE A 868 -13.92 18.17 -7.33
N PHE A 869 -15.12 18.02 -6.78
CA PHE A 869 -15.70 16.70 -6.48
C PHE A 869 -16.59 16.17 -7.59
N GLN A 870 -17.04 17.06 -8.49
CA GLN A 870 -17.78 16.69 -9.69
C GLN A 870 -17.47 17.67 -10.84
N PRO A 871 -17.47 17.19 -12.09
CA PRO A 871 -17.24 18.00 -13.29
C PRO A 871 -18.24 19.14 -13.46
N GLY A 872 -19.53 18.90 -13.14
CA GLY A 872 -20.62 19.85 -13.34
C GLY A 872 -20.63 21.04 -12.37
N TYR A 873 -19.66 21.15 -11.48
CA TYR A 873 -19.55 22.27 -10.54
C TYR A 873 -18.97 23.50 -11.24
N ALA A 874 -19.17 24.69 -10.67
CA ALA A 874 -18.71 25.95 -11.27
C ALA A 874 -17.20 26.21 -11.06
N TRP A 875 -16.40 25.16 -10.93
CA TRP A 875 -14.98 25.22 -10.55
C TRP A 875 -14.16 26.03 -11.55
N ASP A 876 -14.40 25.92 -12.87
CA ASP A 876 -13.72 26.71 -13.90
C ASP A 876 -13.88 28.23 -13.68
N LYS A 877 -15.09 28.65 -13.32
CA LYS A 877 -15.38 30.07 -13.02
C LYS A 877 -14.71 30.48 -11.72
N GLN A 878 -14.73 29.63 -10.71
CA GLN A 878 -14.05 29.88 -9.44
C GLN A 878 -12.54 30.02 -9.62
N VAL A 879 -11.90 29.20 -10.49
CA VAL A 879 -10.48 29.33 -10.84
C VAL A 879 -10.21 30.70 -11.47
N ALA A 880 -11.04 31.14 -12.42
CA ALA A 880 -10.87 32.45 -13.06
C ALA A 880 -11.01 33.61 -12.06
N MET A 881 -11.97 33.51 -11.13
CA MET A 881 -12.15 34.47 -10.04
C MET A 881 -10.95 34.49 -9.10
N ALA A 882 -10.47 33.32 -8.68
CA ALA A 882 -9.34 33.19 -7.77
C ALA A 882 -8.05 33.75 -8.39
N LEU A 883 -7.77 33.49 -9.68
CA LEU A 883 -6.58 34.02 -10.36
C LEU A 883 -6.56 35.56 -10.49
N ALA A 884 -7.71 36.23 -10.38
CA ALA A 884 -7.75 37.69 -10.27
C ALA A 884 -7.17 38.17 -8.93
N GLU A 885 -7.51 37.47 -7.85
CA GLU A 885 -7.17 37.88 -6.47
C GLU A 885 -5.86 37.28 -5.95
N CYS A 886 -5.43 36.11 -6.45
CA CYS A 886 -4.21 35.44 -5.99
C CYS A 886 -3.34 34.91 -7.16
N PRO A 887 -2.01 34.82 -6.99
CA PRO A 887 -1.09 34.37 -8.03
C PRO A 887 -1.18 32.87 -8.34
N ILE A 888 -1.53 32.04 -7.36
CA ILE A 888 -1.52 30.58 -7.46
C ILE A 888 -2.88 30.02 -7.03
N VAL A 889 -3.41 29.09 -7.81
CA VAL A 889 -4.62 28.31 -7.52
C VAL A 889 -4.29 26.83 -7.55
N ASN A 890 -4.66 26.11 -6.49
CA ASN A 890 -4.59 24.65 -6.46
C ASN A 890 -5.99 24.05 -6.69
N LEU A 891 -6.04 22.85 -7.27
CA LEU A 891 -7.30 22.15 -7.56
C LEU A 891 -7.39 20.88 -6.73
N TRP A 892 -8.41 20.75 -5.89
CA TRP A 892 -8.66 19.53 -5.11
C TRP A 892 -9.64 18.62 -5.86
N ALA A 893 -9.26 17.49 -6.44
CA ALA A 893 -7.98 16.80 -6.30
C ALA A 893 -7.49 16.17 -7.62
N TRP A 894 -6.22 15.77 -7.62
CA TRP A 894 -5.50 15.19 -8.76
C TRP A 894 -6.18 13.97 -9.36
N ASP A 895 -6.62 13.03 -8.53
CA ASP A 895 -7.34 11.84 -8.95
C ASP A 895 -8.65 12.17 -9.67
N HIS A 896 -9.43 13.14 -9.18
CA HIS A 896 -10.66 13.58 -9.83
C HIS A 896 -10.42 14.16 -11.22
N ILE A 897 -9.34 14.91 -11.44
CA ILE A 897 -8.99 15.41 -12.78
C ILE A 897 -8.73 14.26 -13.74
N CYS A 898 -8.00 13.22 -13.30
CA CYS A 898 -7.78 12.03 -14.11
C CYS A 898 -9.05 11.24 -14.35
N LEU A 899 -9.79 10.91 -13.29
CA LEU A 899 -10.96 10.03 -13.32
C LEU A 899 -12.12 10.62 -14.12
N PHE A 900 -12.38 11.92 -13.99
CA PHE A 900 -13.44 12.60 -14.73
C PHE A 900 -13.00 13.12 -16.11
N GLY A 901 -11.70 13.04 -16.44
CA GLY A 901 -11.17 13.51 -17.71
C GLY A 901 -11.26 15.02 -17.92
N LEU A 902 -11.06 15.81 -16.85
CA LEU A 902 -11.27 17.25 -16.87
C LEU A 902 -10.19 17.98 -17.68
N THR A 903 -10.61 18.77 -18.65
CA THR A 903 -9.71 19.63 -19.42
C THR A 903 -9.61 21.00 -18.76
N ILE A 904 -8.43 21.34 -18.22
CA ILE A 904 -8.16 22.66 -17.66
C ILE A 904 -7.53 23.54 -18.74
N SER A 905 -8.27 24.53 -19.24
CA SER A 905 -7.80 25.43 -20.29
C SER A 905 -7.24 26.73 -19.67
N PRO A 906 -5.99 27.13 -19.98
CA PRO A 906 -5.44 28.43 -19.54
C PRO A 906 -6.15 29.65 -20.18
N LYS A 907 -7.20 29.45 -20.99
CA LYS A 907 -7.95 30.49 -21.72
C LYS A 907 -9.33 30.82 -21.14
N THR A 908 -9.60 30.65 -19.85
CA THR A 908 -10.87 31.11 -19.25
C THR A 908 -11.03 32.65 -19.19
N GLN A 909 -10.15 33.42 -19.84
CA GLN A 909 -10.53 34.76 -20.31
C GLN A 909 -11.40 34.67 -21.58
N GLY A 910 -12.70 34.39 -21.36
CA GLY A 910 -13.78 34.80 -22.27
C GLY A 910 -14.12 33.87 -23.43
N ARG A 911 -15.18 33.07 -23.26
CA ARG A 911 -16.42 33.07 -24.08
C ARG A 911 -17.20 31.79 -23.85
N SER A 912 -18.37 31.93 -23.23
CA SER A 912 -19.52 31.07 -23.52
C SER A 912 -19.70 31.04 -25.04
N THR A 913 -19.45 29.91 -25.67
CA THR A 913 -20.03 29.62 -26.99
C THR A 913 -21.22 28.72 -26.74
N LEU A 914 -22.39 29.36 -26.66
CA LEU A 914 -23.61 28.78 -27.20
C LEU A 914 -23.28 28.31 -28.63
N MET A 915 -23.16 27.01 -28.84
CA MET A 915 -23.42 26.46 -30.17
C MET A 915 -24.95 26.40 -30.31
N ALA A 916 -25.50 27.49 -30.81
CA ALA A 916 -26.84 27.54 -31.37
C ALA A 916 -26.74 27.35 -32.89
N ALA A 917 -27.66 26.52 -33.39
CA ALA A 917 -27.94 26.11 -34.77
C ALA A 917 -27.12 24.94 -35.32
#